data_AF-A0A1D6NWL2-F1
#
_entry.id   AF-A0A1D6NWL2-F1
#
_cell.length_a   1.000
_cell.length_b   1.000
_cell.length_c   1.000
_cell.angle_alpha   90.00
_cell.angle_beta   90.00
_cell.angle_gamma   90.00
#
_symmetry.space_group_name_H-M   'P 1'
#
loop_
_entity.id
_entity.type
_entity.pdbx_description
1 polymer ?
#
loop_
_entity_poly.entity_id
_entity_poly.type
_entity_poly.pdbx_seq_one_letter_code
_entity_poly.pdbx_strand_id
1 'polypeptide(L)'
;MYVYAVAEKIKKTAHWEVDVQLELFHTDIGANRLSGGLFKGKTLLYSDLKHVLLRVTPKYLPEAEENLILVSSHIDTVSTTEGAGDCSSCVGVMLELARGVAQWAHGFKSGILFLFNTGEEEGLDGAHSFITQHHWRNSVIFAVDLEAMGISGKSTLFQDVFSSGAIKSATDFQIYEEVGRLPGLDFAYTDTTSVYHTKNDKMALLKPGSLQHIGDNMLAFLLHSAASPKFLKDAQQRKQGKTEQDRAVYFDILGKYMVVYPLRLATMFHNSIILQSLLIWGTSLLMGGHPALVSFAISCLSIILMWIFSICLPVVVAFALPYMCPFPIPYVANPWLTIGLFGSPALLGAFIGQHIGFILLKRHLRRVHSKAKTGITPSMIENVTDLEAERWIFKSGFVQWLIALILGTYFKVGSSYIALIWLVSPAFAYGFLEATLSPVRLPKQLKVVTLVVGLVAPVVSSAGLAVRMADVIVGSIVRIDRNPGGLPDWLGNVIVSVAIAVVVCSTFVYLLSYIHISGDKRILGLLLSLSFGLSIALASSGIVPAFTEDVARSVNVVHVVDTTGVHGGHIEPVSYISLFSNTPGKLTNELVDLGGEEFSCGRNMTTDLVTFTVKYGCWSYKESSTGWSRSEVPVLLVESDSVIGGARQTVVSVDTKSSTRWTLGINKDGIDDFTVQVDSEKIVLPGDKSEIDGWHTIQFAGGKNSPTKFQLTLYWSSSKPSEREAKQAADAPLLVKLRTDVNRVTPQVARVVEKLPRWCTPFGKSTSPYTLAFLTALRVDI
;
A
#
# COMPACT_ATOMS: atom_id res chain seq x y z
N MET A 1 -7.31 26.91 11.74
CA MET A 1 -8.20 28.09 11.88
C MET A 1 -9.43 28.03 10.96
N TYR A 2 -9.29 27.71 9.67
CA TYR A 2 -10.44 27.62 8.74
C TYR A 2 -11.51 26.60 9.16
N VAL A 3 -11.12 25.33 9.39
CA VAL A 3 -12.04 24.25 9.80
C VAL A 3 -12.87 24.64 11.03
N TYR A 4 -12.23 25.20 12.06
CA TYR A 4 -12.91 25.66 13.27
C TYR A 4 -13.96 26.75 12.98
N ALA A 5 -13.62 27.74 12.14
CA ALA A 5 -14.56 28.80 11.76
C ALA A 5 -15.78 28.27 10.99
N VAL A 6 -15.57 27.31 10.09
CA VAL A 6 -16.68 26.65 9.38
C VAL A 6 -17.53 25.81 10.34
N ALA A 7 -16.91 25.05 11.23
CA ALA A 7 -17.60 24.27 12.26
C ALA A 7 -18.42 25.17 13.21
N GLU A 8 -17.92 26.36 13.54
CA GLU A 8 -18.66 27.35 14.33
C GLU A 8 -19.90 27.87 13.58
N LYS A 9 -19.80 28.07 12.26
CA LYS A 9 -20.94 28.42 11.41
C LYS A 9 -21.97 27.29 11.36
N ILE A 10 -21.52 26.03 11.24
CA ILE A 10 -22.40 24.85 11.28
C ILE A 10 -23.17 24.82 12.61
N LYS A 11 -22.47 24.99 13.74
CA LYS A 11 -23.09 25.09 15.07
C LYS A 11 -24.16 26.18 15.14
N LYS A 12 -23.87 27.38 14.63
CA LYS A 12 -24.80 28.53 14.64
C LYS A 12 -26.04 28.33 13.75
N THR A 13 -25.95 27.46 12.75
CA THR A 13 -27.01 27.23 11.76
C THR A 13 -27.72 25.89 11.93
N ALA A 14 -27.38 25.11 12.96
CA ALA A 14 -27.95 23.80 13.24
C ALA A 14 -29.47 23.85 13.47
N HIS A 15 -30.15 22.74 13.22
CA HIS A 15 -31.56 22.62 13.52
C HIS A 15 -31.82 22.76 15.03
N TRP A 16 -32.92 23.40 15.42
CA TRP A 16 -33.18 23.78 16.81
C TRP A 16 -33.34 22.60 17.80
N GLU A 17 -33.63 21.41 17.29
CA GLU A 17 -33.69 20.13 18.04
C GLU A 17 -32.35 19.36 18.05
N VAL A 18 -31.30 19.91 17.45
CA VAL A 18 -29.97 19.30 17.40
C VAL A 18 -29.02 20.12 18.26
N ASP A 19 -28.27 19.46 19.13
CA ASP A 19 -27.17 20.07 19.86
C ASP A 19 -25.85 19.86 19.10
N VAL A 20 -25.08 20.94 18.99
CA VAL A 20 -23.79 20.94 18.30
C VAL A 20 -22.73 21.55 19.20
N GLN A 21 -21.77 20.73 19.61
CA GLN A 21 -20.67 21.11 20.49
C GLN A 21 -19.37 21.13 19.69
N LEU A 22 -18.58 22.18 19.89
CA LEU A 22 -17.35 22.44 19.14
C LEU A 22 -16.23 22.66 20.16
N GLU A 23 -15.18 21.86 20.07
CA GLU A 23 -13.99 21.95 20.91
C GLU A 23 -12.72 22.06 20.07
N LEU A 24 -11.78 22.87 20.56
CA LEU A 24 -10.41 22.89 20.07
C LEU A 24 -9.58 22.09 21.08
N PHE A 25 -9.29 20.84 20.74
CA PHE A 25 -8.55 19.95 21.62
C PHE A 25 -7.05 20.17 21.44
N HIS A 26 -6.37 20.47 22.54
CA HIS A 26 -4.94 20.61 22.61
C HIS A 26 -4.32 19.42 23.33
N THR A 27 -3.32 18.80 22.71
CA THR A 27 -2.74 17.56 23.23
C THR A 27 -1.59 17.82 24.18
N ASP A 28 -1.53 17.05 25.25
CA ASP A 28 -0.32 16.91 26.05
C ASP A 28 0.72 16.06 25.31
N ILE A 29 1.97 16.10 25.77
CA ILE A 29 3.04 15.29 25.22
C ILE A 29 2.73 13.80 25.35
N GLY A 30 2.96 13.04 24.29
CA GLY A 30 2.61 11.61 24.27
C GLY A 30 3.58 10.77 23.45
N ALA A 31 3.47 9.46 23.65
CA ALA A 31 4.22 8.46 22.89
C ALA A 31 3.26 7.45 22.26
N ASN A 32 3.31 7.35 20.94
CA ASN A 32 2.63 6.33 20.15
C ASN A 32 3.61 5.19 19.84
N ARG A 33 3.19 3.96 20.17
CA ARG A 33 3.97 2.73 19.98
C ARG A 33 3.09 1.68 19.31
N LEU A 34 3.23 1.56 17.99
CA LEU A 34 2.57 0.51 17.22
C LEU A 34 3.53 -0.68 17.05
N SER A 35 3.01 -1.88 17.32
CA SER A 35 3.81 -3.12 17.39
C SER A 35 3.97 -3.83 16.04
N GLY A 36 3.21 -3.40 15.01
CA GLY A 36 3.17 -4.00 13.69
C GLY A 36 3.38 -3.01 12.54
N GLY A 37 3.46 -3.54 11.32
CA GLY A 37 3.44 -2.74 10.08
C GLY A 37 4.64 -1.80 9.90
N LEU A 38 4.36 -0.59 9.40
CA LEU A 38 5.33 0.47 9.06
C LEU A 38 6.09 1.01 10.28
N PHE A 39 5.52 0.87 11.48
CA PHE A 39 5.99 1.49 12.72
C PHE A 39 6.79 0.54 13.62
N LYS A 40 6.94 -0.73 13.22
CA LYS A 40 7.82 -1.67 13.92
C LYS A 40 9.23 -1.08 14.06
N GLY A 41 9.84 -1.22 15.23
CA GLY A 41 11.16 -0.65 15.54
C GLY A 41 11.16 0.85 15.84
N LYS A 42 9.99 1.48 15.96
CA LYS A 42 9.86 2.92 16.20
C LYS A 42 9.07 3.27 17.46
N THR A 43 9.42 4.39 18.06
CA THR A 43 8.59 5.13 19.02
C THR A 43 8.30 6.50 18.43
N LEU A 44 7.04 6.86 18.31
CA LEU A 44 6.61 8.15 17.78
C LEU A 44 6.23 9.04 18.97
N LEU A 45 6.75 10.26 18.99
CA LEU A 45 6.53 11.24 20.04
C LEU A 45 5.89 12.48 19.46
N TYR A 46 4.91 13.03 20.16
CA TYR A 46 4.20 14.22 19.73
C TYR A 46 3.91 15.16 20.88
N SER A 47 3.73 16.44 20.57
CA SER A 47 3.39 17.49 21.53
C SER A 47 2.81 18.71 20.80
N ASP A 48 2.05 19.55 21.51
CA ASP A 48 1.46 20.80 20.99
C ASP A 48 0.59 20.60 19.72
N LEU A 49 -0.02 19.43 19.54
CA LEU A 49 -0.97 19.18 18.46
C LEU A 49 -2.32 19.84 18.77
N LYS A 50 -3.07 20.18 17.71
CA LYS A 50 -4.33 20.92 17.81
C LYS A 50 -5.37 20.31 16.88
N HIS A 51 -6.40 19.74 17.47
CA HIS A 51 -7.48 19.08 16.76
C HIS A 51 -8.78 19.87 16.86
N VAL A 52 -9.64 19.77 15.85
CA VAL A 52 -10.98 20.36 15.88
C VAL A 52 -11.99 19.22 16.01
N LEU A 53 -12.81 19.28 17.05
CA LEU A 53 -13.84 18.28 17.30
C LEU A 53 -15.21 18.92 17.21
N LEU A 54 -16.12 18.30 16.47
CA LEU A 54 -17.51 18.71 16.36
C LEU A 54 -18.43 17.53 16.71
N ARG A 55 -19.10 17.62 17.85
CA ARG A 55 -20.05 16.60 18.33
C ARG A 55 -21.47 17.06 18.01
N VAL A 56 -22.22 16.23 17.29
CA VAL A 56 -23.60 16.50 16.87
C VAL A 56 -24.52 15.43 17.46
N THR A 57 -25.48 15.85 18.28
CA THR A 57 -26.39 14.95 19.01
C THR A 57 -27.84 15.45 18.96
N PRO A 58 -28.84 14.55 19.04
CA PRO A 58 -30.23 14.94 19.28
C PRO A 58 -30.38 15.56 20.67
N LYS A 59 -30.97 16.76 20.75
CA LYS A 59 -31.10 17.54 22.00
C LYS A 59 -31.92 16.85 23.08
N TYR A 60 -32.90 16.03 22.69
CA TYR A 60 -33.86 15.40 23.60
C TYR A 60 -33.60 13.91 23.85
N LEU A 61 -32.41 13.41 23.49
CA LEU A 61 -32.02 12.01 23.73
C LEU A 61 -30.59 11.95 24.32
N PRO A 62 -30.44 12.12 25.65
CA PRO A 62 -29.13 12.14 26.32
C PRO A 62 -28.29 10.87 26.09
N GLU A 63 -28.93 9.72 25.92
CA GLU A 63 -28.27 8.44 25.61
C GLU A 63 -27.39 8.50 24.35
N ALA A 64 -27.71 9.40 23.40
CA ALA A 64 -26.91 9.59 22.20
C ALA A 64 -25.54 10.24 22.49
N GLU A 65 -25.37 10.93 23.61
CA GLU A 65 -24.09 11.51 24.02
C GLU A 65 -23.09 10.45 24.52
N GLU A 66 -23.60 9.32 24.98
CA GLU A 66 -22.81 8.16 25.44
C GLU A 66 -22.47 7.20 24.29
N ASN A 67 -23.06 7.41 23.11
CA ASN A 67 -22.97 6.52 21.97
C ASN A 67 -22.67 7.30 20.69
N LEU A 68 -21.39 7.44 20.38
CA LEU A 68 -20.89 8.25 19.27
C LEU A 68 -20.35 7.39 18.13
N ILE A 69 -20.73 7.73 16.90
CA ILE A 69 -20.05 7.29 15.69
C ILE A 69 -18.98 8.34 15.38
N LEU A 70 -17.71 7.95 15.42
CA LEU A 70 -16.59 8.80 15.07
C LEU A 70 -16.43 8.83 13.54
N VAL A 71 -16.30 10.01 12.97
CA VAL A 71 -15.87 10.25 11.59
C VAL A 71 -14.58 11.05 11.67
N SER A 72 -13.50 10.50 11.13
CA SER A 72 -12.13 10.99 11.26
C SER A 72 -11.50 11.27 9.90
N SER A 73 -10.75 12.37 9.81
CA SER A 73 -9.73 12.65 8.79
C SER A 73 -8.72 13.64 9.36
N HIS A 74 -7.55 13.70 8.73
CA HIS A 74 -6.48 14.60 9.12
C HIS A 74 -6.49 15.93 8.33
N ILE A 75 -6.12 17.00 9.02
CA ILE A 75 -6.01 18.36 8.45
C ILE A 75 -4.58 18.65 7.98
N ASP A 76 -3.59 18.05 8.64
CA ASP A 76 -2.20 18.24 8.24
C ASP A 76 -1.96 17.62 6.87
N THR A 77 -1.05 18.24 6.13
CA THR A 77 -0.57 17.78 4.84
C THR A 77 0.92 17.61 4.94
N VAL A 78 1.51 16.80 4.06
CA VAL A 78 2.96 16.87 3.91
C VAL A 78 3.41 18.26 3.45
N SER A 79 4.57 18.73 3.91
CA SER A 79 5.00 20.14 3.77
C SER A 79 5.11 20.66 2.34
N THR A 80 5.37 19.78 1.37
CA THR A 80 5.65 20.15 -0.02
C THR A 80 4.43 20.07 -0.92
N THR A 81 3.28 19.69 -0.37
CA THR A 81 2.03 19.50 -1.10
C THR A 81 0.89 20.39 -0.56
N GLU A 82 -0.10 20.65 -1.42
CA GLU A 82 -1.38 21.22 -1.00
C GLU A 82 -2.24 20.17 -0.26
N GLY A 83 -1.91 18.89 -0.37
CA GLY A 83 -2.64 17.77 0.23
C GLY A 83 -4.08 17.70 -0.26
N ALA A 84 -4.29 17.92 -1.57
CA ALA A 84 -5.61 18.10 -2.14
C ALA A 84 -6.45 16.82 -2.05
N GLY A 85 -5.87 15.70 -2.44
CA GLY A 85 -6.35 14.37 -2.16
C GLY A 85 -6.24 14.08 -0.68
N ASP A 86 -5.02 14.19 -0.14
CA ASP A 86 -4.51 13.66 1.14
C ASP A 86 -4.27 14.77 2.21
N CYS A 87 -5.22 15.09 3.09
CA CYS A 87 -6.64 14.71 3.03
C CYS A 87 -7.57 15.93 2.98
N SER A 88 -7.17 17.03 2.32
CA SER A 88 -8.01 18.24 2.24
C SER A 88 -9.37 17.95 1.61
N SER A 89 -9.44 17.03 0.65
CA SER A 89 -10.70 16.55 0.07
C SER A 89 -11.63 15.93 1.11
N CYS A 90 -11.07 15.14 2.03
CA CYS A 90 -11.75 14.40 3.08
C CYS A 90 -12.28 15.36 4.14
N VAL A 91 -11.46 16.33 4.55
CA VAL A 91 -11.87 17.45 5.42
C VAL A 91 -13.02 18.24 4.80
N GLY A 92 -12.96 18.51 3.50
CA GLY A 92 -14.04 19.17 2.76
C GLY A 92 -15.34 18.37 2.79
N VAL A 93 -15.27 17.06 2.54
CA VAL A 93 -16.42 16.15 2.62
C VAL A 93 -16.96 16.07 4.05
N MET A 94 -16.11 15.94 5.07
CA MET A 94 -16.52 15.90 6.47
C MET A 94 -17.22 17.17 6.94
N LEU A 95 -16.76 18.36 6.51
CA LEU A 95 -17.44 19.62 6.82
C LEU A 95 -18.84 19.68 6.18
N GLU A 96 -18.99 19.18 4.96
CA GLU A 96 -20.29 19.12 4.29
C GLU A 96 -21.22 18.08 4.92
N LEU A 97 -20.69 16.92 5.31
CA LEU A 97 -21.41 15.91 6.09
C LEU A 97 -21.87 16.47 7.44
N ALA A 98 -21.00 17.16 8.17
CA ALA A 98 -21.33 17.81 9.43
C ALA A 98 -22.44 18.86 9.25
N ARG A 99 -22.37 19.67 8.18
CA ARG A 99 -23.41 20.64 7.82
C ARG A 99 -24.76 19.95 7.58
N GLY A 100 -24.75 18.83 6.84
CA GLY A 100 -25.94 18.02 6.59
C GLY A 100 -26.50 17.40 7.87
N VAL A 101 -25.68 16.64 8.60
CA VAL A 101 -26.05 15.97 9.86
C VAL A 101 -26.62 16.96 10.88
N ALA A 102 -26.06 18.15 11.02
CA ALA A 102 -26.55 19.19 11.93
C ALA A 102 -28.00 19.65 11.64
N GLN A 103 -28.54 19.36 10.45
CA GLN A 103 -29.94 19.63 10.10
C GLN A 103 -30.87 18.44 10.39
N TRP A 104 -30.36 17.19 10.35
CA TRP A 104 -31.18 15.97 10.34
C TRP A 104 -31.02 15.08 11.59
N ALA A 105 -30.07 15.40 12.48
CA ALA A 105 -29.74 14.54 13.63
C ALA A 105 -30.83 14.43 14.71
N HIS A 106 -31.94 15.17 14.61
CA HIS A 106 -33.04 15.15 15.58
C HIS A 106 -33.70 13.76 15.73
N GLY A 107 -33.63 12.92 14.69
CA GLY A 107 -34.15 11.53 14.72
C GLY A 107 -33.12 10.46 15.14
N PHE A 108 -31.89 10.84 15.48
CA PHE A 108 -30.82 9.86 15.71
C PHE A 108 -30.93 9.19 17.08
N LYS A 109 -30.32 8.00 17.17
CA LYS A 109 -30.13 7.20 18.39
C LYS A 109 -28.69 7.25 18.89
N SER A 110 -27.74 7.49 17.99
CA SER A 110 -26.33 7.71 18.28
C SER A 110 -25.92 9.11 17.83
N GLY A 111 -25.06 9.77 18.60
CA GLY A 111 -24.42 11.01 18.17
C GLY A 111 -23.36 10.76 17.10
N ILE A 112 -22.97 11.82 16.41
CA ILE A 112 -21.85 11.78 15.45
C ILE A 112 -20.77 12.73 15.95
N LEU A 113 -19.54 12.22 16.04
CA LEU A 113 -18.36 12.98 16.40
C LEU A 113 -17.46 13.12 15.17
N PHE A 114 -17.31 14.34 14.67
CA PHE A 114 -16.34 14.65 13.63
C PHE A 114 -15.02 15.06 14.29
N LEU A 115 -13.97 14.30 14.02
CA LEU A 115 -12.61 14.58 14.46
C LEU A 115 -11.78 15.00 13.25
N PHE A 116 -11.42 16.28 13.22
CA PHE A 116 -10.45 16.81 12.27
C PHE A 116 -9.11 16.88 13.02
N ASN A 117 -8.32 15.82 12.90
CA ASN A 117 -7.07 15.70 13.65
C ASN A 117 -5.89 16.33 12.90
N THR A 118 -4.71 16.29 13.52
CA THR A 118 -3.43 16.76 12.96
C THR A 118 -2.34 15.81 13.38
N GLY A 119 -1.30 15.61 12.58
CA GLY A 119 -0.18 14.74 12.88
C GLY A 119 -0.38 13.31 12.39
N GLU A 120 -1.23 13.08 11.40
CA GLU A 120 -1.33 11.79 10.71
C GLU A 120 -0.01 11.51 9.98
N GLU A 121 0.48 12.51 9.25
CA GLU A 121 1.57 12.36 8.27
C GLU A 121 2.90 11.96 8.91
N GLU A 122 2.98 12.22 10.21
CA GLU A 122 4.15 12.04 11.06
C GLU A 122 4.06 10.76 11.90
N GLY A 123 2.97 9.99 11.77
CA GLY A 123 2.81 8.67 12.36
C GLY A 123 1.50 8.45 13.12
N LEU A 124 0.38 8.97 12.61
CA LEU A 124 -0.97 8.76 13.17
C LEU A 124 -1.12 9.34 14.59
N ASP A 125 -0.28 10.32 14.93
CA ASP A 125 -0.19 10.86 16.28
C ASP A 125 -1.45 11.64 16.66
N GLY A 126 -2.17 12.20 15.68
CA GLY A 126 -3.44 12.88 15.88
C GLY A 126 -4.58 11.97 16.31
N ALA A 127 -4.74 10.81 15.68
CA ALA A 127 -5.70 9.81 16.15
C ALA A 127 -5.28 9.23 17.50
N HIS A 128 -3.98 9.01 17.70
CA HIS A 128 -3.46 8.45 18.95
C HIS A 128 -3.69 9.39 20.13
N SER A 129 -3.41 10.68 19.99
CA SER A 129 -3.65 11.67 21.04
C SER A 129 -5.13 11.74 21.43
N PHE A 130 -6.05 11.70 20.45
CA PHE A 130 -7.50 11.71 20.71
C PHE A 130 -7.92 10.48 21.50
N ILE A 131 -7.56 9.27 21.04
CA ILE A 131 -8.00 8.03 21.69
C ILE A 131 -7.33 7.80 23.05
N THR A 132 -6.22 8.50 23.35
CA THR A 132 -5.50 8.34 24.62
C THR A 132 -5.78 9.45 25.64
N GLN A 133 -6.19 10.64 25.20
CA GLN A 133 -6.29 11.82 26.08
C GLN A 133 -7.69 12.45 26.13
N HIS A 134 -8.46 12.46 25.05
CA HIS A 134 -9.71 13.22 24.98
C HIS A 134 -10.84 12.58 25.80
N HIS A 135 -11.67 13.39 26.50
CA HIS A 135 -12.73 12.84 27.36
C HIS A 135 -13.87 12.15 26.58
N TRP A 136 -14.17 12.57 25.34
CA TRP A 136 -15.26 11.98 24.52
C TRP A 136 -14.92 10.62 23.92
N ARG A 137 -13.65 10.18 23.99
CA ARG A 137 -13.22 8.89 23.45
C ARG A 137 -14.03 7.70 23.99
N ASN A 138 -14.45 7.79 25.26
CA ASN A 138 -15.12 6.69 25.95
C ASN A 138 -16.52 6.41 25.36
N SER A 139 -17.18 7.45 24.85
CA SER A 139 -18.48 7.39 24.21
C SER A 139 -18.42 6.87 22.77
N VAL A 140 -17.24 6.77 22.15
CA VAL A 140 -17.12 6.29 20.76
C VAL A 140 -17.38 4.79 20.69
N ILE A 141 -18.35 4.36 19.89
CA ILE A 141 -18.73 2.94 19.73
C ILE A 141 -18.36 2.38 18.36
N PHE A 142 -18.10 3.23 17.39
CA PHE A 142 -17.76 2.86 16.02
C PHE A 142 -16.92 3.96 15.38
N ALA A 143 -15.85 3.61 14.66
CA ALA A 143 -14.98 4.56 13.99
C ALA A 143 -15.11 4.45 12.47
N VAL A 144 -15.11 5.59 11.80
CA VAL A 144 -15.04 5.70 10.35
C VAL A 144 -13.91 6.64 10.03
N ASP A 145 -12.97 6.16 9.23
CA ASP A 145 -11.84 6.96 8.76
C ASP A 145 -12.02 7.22 7.25
N LEU A 146 -11.78 8.46 6.85
CA LEU A 146 -11.88 8.90 5.46
C LEU A 146 -10.50 9.35 5.00
N GLU A 147 -9.98 8.66 3.99
CA GLU A 147 -8.62 8.82 3.51
C GLU A 147 -8.49 8.85 1.97
N ALA A 148 -7.32 9.20 1.45
CA ALA A 148 -7.02 9.32 0.03
C ALA A 148 -5.54 9.04 -0.29
N MET A 149 -5.28 8.01 -1.09
CA MET A 149 -3.90 7.73 -1.58
C MET A 149 -3.65 8.27 -2.99
N GLY A 150 -4.51 9.17 -3.48
CA GLY A 150 -4.50 9.68 -4.84
C GLY A 150 -5.42 10.88 -4.99
N ILE A 151 -5.67 11.29 -6.24
CA ILE A 151 -6.46 12.51 -6.58
C ILE A 151 -7.81 12.18 -7.24
N SER A 152 -8.12 10.90 -7.41
CA SER A 152 -9.35 10.47 -8.04
C SER A 152 -9.71 9.02 -7.72
N GLY A 153 -10.87 8.58 -8.24
CA GLY A 153 -11.36 7.22 -8.13
C GLY A 153 -12.57 7.09 -7.25
N LYS A 154 -13.06 5.86 -7.13
CA LYS A 154 -14.18 5.55 -6.23
C LYS A 154 -13.62 5.23 -4.86
N SER A 155 -14.26 5.76 -3.83
CA SER A 155 -14.02 5.34 -2.45
C SER A 155 -14.26 3.83 -2.31
N THR A 156 -13.29 3.16 -1.70
CA THR A 156 -13.21 1.71 -1.61
C THR A 156 -12.85 1.30 -0.19
N LEU A 157 -13.46 0.21 0.27
CA LEU A 157 -13.13 -0.47 1.51
C LEU A 157 -12.13 -1.59 1.18
N PHE A 158 -10.84 -1.36 1.42
CA PHE A 158 -9.78 -2.33 1.08
C PHE A 158 -9.39 -3.22 2.26
N GLN A 159 -10.30 -4.10 2.69
CA GLN A 159 -10.07 -4.87 3.90
C GLN A 159 -9.03 -6.00 3.73
N ASP A 160 -9.22 -6.92 2.77
CA ASP A 160 -8.34 -8.10 2.65
C ASP A 160 -6.86 -7.73 2.33
N VAL A 161 -6.63 -6.71 1.49
CA VAL A 161 -5.28 -6.35 1.06
C VAL A 161 -4.52 -5.57 2.14
N PHE A 162 -5.16 -4.62 2.84
CA PHE A 162 -4.54 -3.93 3.97
C PHE A 162 -4.31 -4.89 5.14
N SER A 163 -5.30 -5.72 5.50
CA SER A 163 -5.14 -6.72 6.57
C SER A 163 -4.07 -7.78 6.26
N SER A 164 -3.75 -8.04 4.99
CA SER A 164 -2.66 -8.95 4.61
C SER A 164 -1.25 -8.38 4.82
N GLY A 165 -1.12 -7.06 5.02
CA GLY A 165 0.16 -6.36 5.08
C GLY A 165 0.87 -6.22 3.72
N ALA A 166 0.20 -6.56 2.61
CA ALA A 166 0.73 -6.41 1.25
C ALA A 166 0.89 -4.95 0.84
N ILE A 167 -0.03 -4.07 1.28
CA ILE A 167 0.13 -2.62 1.21
C ILE A 167 0.77 -2.16 2.52
N LYS A 168 1.99 -1.61 2.43
CA LYS A 168 2.70 -1.03 3.57
C LYS A 168 2.29 0.44 3.75
N SER A 169 1.00 0.67 3.95
CA SER A 169 0.42 1.97 4.31
C SER A 169 -0.32 1.81 5.63
N ALA A 170 -0.43 2.89 6.37
CA ALA A 170 -1.22 2.99 7.57
C ALA A 170 -2.07 4.26 7.48
N THR A 171 -3.21 4.25 8.15
CA THR A 171 -4.17 5.34 8.27
C THR A 171 -4.53 5.49 9.73
N ASP A 172 -5.17 6.59 10.11
CA ASP A 172 -5.64 6.81 11.48
C ASP A 172 -6.56 5.68 11.97
N PHE A 173 -7.24 4.98 11.04
CA PHE A 173 -8.02 3.78 11.35
C PHE A 173 -7.24 2.73 12.16
N GLN A 174 -5.95 2.54 11.88
CA GLN A 174 -5.11 1.58 12.60
C GLN A 174 -5.07 1.90 14.11
N ILE A 175 -5.05 3.19 14.48
CA ILE A 175 -5.09 3.61 15.88
C ILE A 175 -6.43 3.27 16.52
N TYR A 176 -7.53 3.55 15.84
CA TYR A 176 -8.87 3.27 16.37
C TYR A 176 -9.07 1.76 16.57
N GLU A 177 -8.54 0.93 15.68
CA GLU A 177 -8.58 -0.53 15.80
C GLU A 177 -7.63 -1.06 16.89
N GLU A 178 -6.34 -0.75 16.82
CA GLU A 178 -5.32 -1.36 17.70
C GLU A 178 -5.29 -0.76 19.11
N VAL A 179 -5.41 0.56 19.23
CA VAL A 179 -5.33 1.29 20.50
C VAL A 179 -6.73 1.50 21.07
N GLY A 180 -7.67 1.97 20.24
CA GLY A 180 -9.05 2.24 20.65
C GLY A 180 -9.91 0.99 20.83
N ARG A 181 -9.52 -0.14 20.21
CA ARG A 181 -10.32 -1.38 20.13
C ARG A 181 -11.73 -1.12 19.62
N LEU A 182 -11.85 -0.20 18.66
CA LEU A 182 -13.11 0.21 18.06
C LEU A 182 -13.37 -0.61 16.79
N PRO A 183 -14.59 -1.15 16.60
CA PRO A 183 -15.00 -1.61 15.28
C PRO A 183 -15.17 -0.40 14.35
N GLY A 184 -15.00 -0.60 13.05
CA GLY A 184 -15.11 0.51 12.13
C GLY A 184 -14.93 0.20 10.65
N LEU A 185 -14.83 1.27 9.86
CA LEU A 185 -14.60 1.24 8.41
C LEU A 185 -13.50 2.24 8.03
N ASP A 186 -12.61 1.82 7.14
CA ASP A 186 -11.55 2.66 6.55
C ASP A 186 -11.83 2.84 5.05
N PHE A 187 -12.10 4.08 4.65
CA PHE A 187 -12.45 4.43 3.27
C PHE A 187 -11.30 5.17 2.61
N ALA A 188 -10.76 4.64 1.52
CA ALA A 188 -9.79 5.34 0.70
C ALA A 188 -10.16 5.28 -0.78
N TYR A 189 -9.87 6.35 -1.53
CA TYR A 189 -9.76 6.29 -2.98
C TYR A 189 -8.30 6.34 -3.41
N THR A 190 -7.98 5.63 -4.50
CA THR A 190 -6.59 5.24 -4.82
C THR A 190 -6.24 5.35 -6.30
N ASP A 191 -7.07 5.98 -7.15
CA ASP A 191 -6.68 6.12 -8.55
C ASP A 191 -5.58 7.18 -8.67
N THR A 192 -4.60 6.92 -9.55
CA THR A 192 -3.41 7.79 -9.73
C THR A 192 -2.57 7.92 -8.46
N THR A 193 -2.27 6.82 -7.76
CA THR A 193 -1.41 6.87 -6.55
C THR A 193 -0.01 7.42 -6.81
N SER A 194 0.46 7.54 -8.05
CA SER A 194 1.77 8.10 -8.39
C SER A 194 1.96 9.54 -7.90
N VAL A 195 0.89 10.35 -7.78
CA VAL A 195 0.99 11.75 -7.30
C VAL A 195 0.97 11.91 -5.78
N TYR A 196 0.67 10.83 -5.05
CA TYR A 196 0.58 10.81 -3.58
C TYR A 196 1.88 11.30 -2.91
N HIS A 197 1.74 12.18 -1.91
CA HIS A 197 2.80 12.94 -1.23
C HIS A 197 3.76 13.72 -2.14
N THR A 198 3.29 14.20 -3.28
CA THR A 198 4.05 15.09 -4.17
C THR A 198 3.36 16.44 -4.30
N LYS A 199 4.06 17.47 -4.79
CA LYS A 199 3.47 18.79 -5.10
C LYS A 199 2.27 18.72 -6.06
N ASN A 200 2.15 17.64 -6.81
CA ASN A 200 1.03 17.43 -7.72
C ASN A 200 -0.22 16.86 -7.06
N ASP A 201 -0.18 16.55 -5.76
CA ASP A 201 -1.41 16.41 -5.00
C ASP A 201 -2.04 17.78 -4.71
N LYS A 202 -2.54 18.41 -5.79
CA LYS A 202 -3.01 19.79 -5.86
C LYS A 202 -4.46 19.86 -6.35
N MET A 203 -5.15 20.93 -5.96
CA MET A 203 -6.59 21.08 -6.21
C MET A 203 -6.96 20.99 -7.70
N ALA A 204 -6.07 21.45 -8.58
CA ALA A 204 -6.29 21.43 -10.03
C ALA A 204 -6.42 20.01 -10.63
N LEU A 205 -5.86 18.98 -9.97
CA LEU A 205 -5.89 17.60 -10.46
C LEU A 205 -6.96 16.74 -9.77
N LEU A 206 -7.49 17.20 -8.64
CA LEU A 206 -8.55 16.54 -7.88
C LEU A 206 -9.84 16.41 -8.71
N LYS A 207 -10.45 15.21 -8.73
CA LYS A 207 -11.69 14.96 -9.48
C LYS A 207 -12.93 15.17 -8.60
N PRO A 208 -13.84 16.10 -8.94
CA PRO A 208 -15.05 16.36 -8.14
C PRO A 208 -15.93 15.13 -7.92
N GLY A 209 -15.99 14.21 -8.89
CA GLY A 209 -16.77 12.98 -8.78
C GLY A 209 -16.31 12.06 -7.65
N SER A 210 -15.03 12.11 -7.24
CA SER A 210 -14.51 11.35 -6.11
C SER A 210 -15.03 11.88 -4.78
N LEU A 211 -15.05 13.20 -4.61
CA LEU A 211 -15.58 13.85 -3.41
C LEU A 211 -17.08 13.61 -3.27
N GLN A 212 -17.83 13.76 -4.38
CA GLN A 212 -19.26 13.47 -4.40
C GLN A 212 -19.54 12.02 -4.02
N HIS A 213 -18.76 11.07 -4.56
CA HIS A 213 -18.95 9.65 -4.27
C HIS A 213 -18.68 9.29 -2.80
N ILE A 214 -17.64 9.85 -2.17
CA ILE A 214 -17.39 9.67 -0.73
C ILE A 214 -18.54 10.29 0.07
N GLY A 215 -18.92 11.52 -0.25
CA GLY A 215 -19.98 12.25 0.44
C GLY A 215 -21.33 11.54 0.36
N ASP A 216 -21.75 11.08 -0.82
CA ASP A 216 -23.02 10.37 -1.02
C ASP A 216 -23.07 9.06 -0.22
N ASN A 217 -22.00 8.27 -0.28
CA ASN A 217 -21.91 7.02 0.45
C ASN A 217 -21.90 7.26 1.96
N MET A 218 -21.11 8.23 2.42
CA MET A 218 -20.96 8.50 3.84
C MET A 218 -22.20 9.12 4.45
N LEU A 219 -22.84 10.07 3.75
CA LEU A 219 -24.09 10.66 4.21
C LEU A 219 -25.18 9.60 4.36
N ALA A 220 -25.35 8.74 3.35
CA ALA A 220 -26.31 7.65 3.40
C ALA A 220 -26.02 6.69 4.56
N PHE A 221 -24.74 6.33 4.77
CA PHE A 221 -24.31 5.50 5.90
C PHE A 221 -24.61 6.16 7.25
N LEU A 222 -24.24 7.42 7.46
CA LEU A 222 -24.41 8.13 8.73
C LEU A 222 -25.89 8.33 9.08
N LEU A 223 -26.72 8.77 8.13
CA LEU A 223 -28.16 8.93 8.33
C LEU A 223 -28.82 7.61 8.74
N HIS A 224 -28.43 6.49 8.13
CA HIS A 224 -29.00 5.18 8.43
C HIS A 224 -28.48 4.59 9.75
N SER A 225 -27.16 4.59 9.94
CA SER A 225 -26.51 3.97 11.10
C SER A 225 -26.84 4.71 12.40
N ALA A 226 -26.79 6.05 12.40
CA ALA A 226 -27.08 6.86 13.57
C ALA A 226 -28.55 6.77 13.99
N ALA A 227 -29.49 6.59 13.06
CA ALA A 227 -30.92 6.43 13.36
C ALA A 227 -31.30 4.98 13.77
N SER A 228 -30.44 3.99 13.53
CA SER A 228 -30.77 2.57 13.67
C SER A 228 -30.45 2.02 15.08
N PRO A 229 -31.46 1.59 15.87
CA PRO A 229 -31.22 0.94 17.16
C PRO A 229 -30.47 -0.40 17.05
N LYS A 230 -30.61 -1.10 15.91
CA LYS A 230 -29.91 -2.36 15.66
C LYS A 230 -28.41 -2.13 15.53
N PHE A 231 -28.02 -1.22 14.64
CA PHE A 231 -26.63 -0.78 14.46
C PHE A 231 -25.96 -0.39 15.80
N LEU A 232 -26.64 0.43 16.61
CA LEU A 232 -26.15 0.81 17.95
C LEU A 232 -25.81 -0.42 18.81
N LYS A 233 -26.75 -1.37 18.94
CA LYS A 233 -26.54 -2.60 19.71
C LYS A 233 -25.40 -3.44 19.14
N ASP A 234 -25.34 -3.61 17.82
CA ASP A 234 -24.32 -4.40 17.15
C ASP A 234 -22.91 -3.78 17.34
N ALA A 235 -22.78 -2.45 17.24
CA ALA A 235 -21.54 -1.73 17.47
C ALA A 235 -21.04 -1.85 18.93
N GLN A 236 -21.95 -1.70 19.90
CA GLN A 236 -21.64 -1.90 21.32
C GLN A 236 -21.17 -3.33 21.61
N GLN A 237 -21.84 -4.34 21.05
CA GLN A 237 -21.46 -5.75 21.21
C GLN A 237 -20.07 -6.04 20.63
N ARG A 238 -19.76 -5.49 19.45
CA ARG A 238 -18.45 -5.63 18.82
C ARG A 238 -17.34 -4.95 19.62
N LYS A 239 -17.56 -3.73 20.12
CA LYS A 239 -16.61 -3.05 21.02
C LYS A 239 -16.31 -3.87 22.29
N GLN A 240 -17.29 -4.63 22.79
CA GLN A 240 -17.11 -5.53 23.94
C GLN A 240 -16.43 -6.88 23.60
N GLY A 241 -15.93 -7.05 22.36
CA GLY A 241 -15.17 -8.24 21.96
C GLY A 241 -16.00 -9.51 21.77
N LYS A 242 -17.34 -9.41 21.76
CA LYS A 242 -18.24 -10.55 21.53
C LYS A 242 -18.59 -10.67 20.05
N THR A 243 -17.65 -11.16 19.22
CA THR A 243 -17.84 -12.09 18.06
C THR A 243 -16.78 -11.89 16.96
N GLU A 244 -15.83 -12.81 16.86
CA GLU A 244 -15.09 -13.05 15.58
C GLU A 244 -16.01 -13.66 14.48
N GLN A 245 -17.24 -14.01 14.82
CA GLN A 245 -18.15 -14.79 13.99
C GLN A 245 -18.92 -13.98 12.91
N ASP A 246 -18.78 -12.65 12.86
CA ASP A 246 -19.62 -11.76 12.03
C ASP A 246 -18.87 -11.01 10.91
N ARG A 247 -17.76 -11.54 10.40
CA ARG A 247 -17.15 -10.98 9.18
C ARG A 247 -18.13 -11.10 8.01
N ALA A 248 -18.25 -10.04 7.22
CA ALA A 248 -19.07 -10.02 6.00
C ALA A 248 -18.18 -10.13 4.76
N VAL A 249 -18.66 -10.84 3.76
CA VAL A 249 -18.14 -10.76 2.39
C VAL A 249 -18.98 -9.74 1.65
N TYR A 250 -18.32 -8.77 1.01
CA TYR A 250 -18.98 -7.75 0.22
C TYR A 250 -18.19 -7.43 -1.05
N PHE A 251 -18.92 -7.06 -2.10
CA PHE A 251 -18.38 -6.56 -3.35
C PHE A 251 -19.48 -5.87 -4.16
N ASP A 252 -19.10 -4.96 -5.05
CA ASP A 252 -20.04 -4.34 -5.97
C ASP A 252 -20.01 -5.00 -7.37
N ILE A 253 -21.14 -4.89 -8.08
CA ILE A 253 -21.24 -5.23 -9.49
C ILE A 253 -21.27 -3.92 -10.27
N LEU A 254 -20.19 -3.62 -11.01
CA LEU A 254 -20.01 -2.42 -11.84
C LEU A 254 -20.17 -1.09 -11.08
N GLY A 255 -20.05 -1.10 -9.76
CA GLY A 255 -20.27 0.02 -8.85
C GLY A 255 -21.71 0.48 -8.76
N LYS A 256 -22.69 -0.38 -9.09
CA LYS A 256 -24.12 -0.05 -9.05
C LYS A 256 -24.89 -0.80 -7.96
N TYR A 257 -24.52 -2.06 -7.71
CA TYR A 257 -25.22 -2.93 -6.76
C TYR A 257 -24.20 -3.55 -5.81
N MET A 258 -24.38 -3.35 -4.51
CA MET A 258 -23.57 -3.97 -3.47
C MET A 258 -24.17 -5.32 -3.08
N VAL A 259 -23.34 -6.37 -3.12
CA VAL A 259 -23.67 -7.70 -2.60
C VAL A 259 -23.02 -7.83 -1.23
N VAL A 260 -23.80 -8.22 -0.20
CA VAL A 260 -23.28 -8.42 1.17
C VAL A 260 -23.88 -9.68 1.75
N TYR A 261 -23.03 -10.55 2.31
CA TYR A 261 -23.48 -11.75 3.03
C TYR A 261 -22.47 -12.16 4.11
N PRO A 262 -22.90 -12.90 5.16
CA PRO A 262 -21.99 -13.36 6.20
C PRO A 262 -20.92 -14.31 5.66
N LEU A 263 -19.69 -14.20 6.15
CA LEU A 263 -18.58 -15.10 5.81
C LEU A 263 -18.93 -16.57 6.11
N ARG A 264 -19.71 -16.84 7.17
CA ARG A 264 -20.19 -18.19 7.46
C ARG A 264 -21.03 -18.77 6.31
N LEU A 265 -21.90 -17.97 5.72
CA LEU A 265 -22.70 -18.37 4.56
C LEU A 265 -21.80 -18.59 3.33
N ALA A 266 -20.82 -17.72 3.13
CA ALA A 266 -19.78 -17.90 2.10
C ALA A 266 -19.10 -19.26 2.23
N THR A 267 -18.58 -19.58 3.42
CA THR A 267 -17.87 -20.83 3.71
C THR A 267 -18.77 -22.05 3.50
N MET A 268 -20.05 -21.99 3.89
CA MET A 268 -21.01 -23.07 3.63
C MET A 268 -21.19 -23.32 2.13
N PHE A 269 -21.40 -22.26 1.35
CA PHE A 269 -21.51 -22.37 -0.10
C PHE A 269 -20.23 -22.86 -0.76
N HIS A 270 -19.07 -22.31 -0.38
CA HIS A 270 -17.78 -22.71 -0.91
C HIS A 270 -17.51 -24.19 -0.63
N ASN A 271 -17.69 -24.65 0.61
CA ASN A 271 -17.47 -26.06 0.96
C ASN A 271 -18.42 -27.01 0.19
N SER A 272 -19.67 -26.61 -0.01
CA SER A 272 -20.63 -27.39 -0.82
C SER A 272 -20.15 -27.52 -2.27
N ILE A 273 -19.74 -26.41 -2.89
CA ILE A 273 -19.23 -26.41 -4.27
C ILE A 273 -17.90 -27.16 -4.40
N ILE A 274 -17.00 -27.03 -3.41
CA ILE A 274 -15.75 -27.79 -3.34
C ILE A 274 -16.06 -29.29 -3.29
N LEU A 275 -16.94 -29.73 -2.38
CA LEU A 275 -17.31 -31.14 -2.25
C LEU A 275 -17.93 -31.69 -3.54
N GLN A 276 -18.88 -30.98 -4.14
CA GLN A 276 -19.50 -31.36 -5.40
C GLN A 276 -18.46 -31.46 -6.53
N SER A 277 -17.55 -30.49 -6.62
CA SER A 277 -16.47 -30.50 -7.61
C SER A 277 -15.55 -31.69 -7.43
N LEU A 278 -15.14 -32.01 -6.20
CA LEU A 278 -14.30 -33.16 -5.88
C LEU A 278 -15.01 -34.49 -6.19
N LEU A 279 -16.31 -34.60 -5.91
CA LEU A 279 -17.11 -35.78 -6.26
C LEU A 279 -17.23 -35.96 -7.77
N ILE A 280 -17.51 -34.89 -8.52
CA ILE A 280 -17.61 -34.92 -9.98
C ILE A 280 -16.26 -35.31 -10.60
N TRP A 281 -15.15 -34.72 -10.13
CA TRP A 281 -13.81 -35.08 -10.60
C TRP A 281 -13.44 -36.52 -10.22
N GLY A 282 -13.68 -36.92 -8.97
CA GLY A 282 -13.40 -38.26 -8.48
C GLY A 282 -14.15 -39.33 -9.27
N THR A 283 -15.47 -39.17 -9.45
CA THR A 283 -16.29 -40.09 -10.25
C THR A 283 -15.88 -40.09 -11.72
N SER A 284 -15.60 -38.93 -12.32
CA SER A 284 -15.14 -38.84 -13.72
C SER A 284 -13.80 -39.55 -13.93
N LEU A 285 -12.87 -39.46 -12.99
CA LEU A 285 -11.57 -40.14 -13.06
C LEU A 285 -11.71 -41.65 -12.83
N LEU A 286 -12.56 -42.06 -11.88
CA LEU A 286 -12.85 -43.48 -11.64
C LEU A 286 -13.51 -44.14 -12.86
N MET A 287 -14.51 -43.50 -13.46
CA MET A 287 -15.18 -44.01 -14.67
C MET A 287 -14.26 -44.01 -15.89
N GLY A 288 -13.37 -43.02 -16.01
CA GLY A 288 -12.43 -42.91 -17.13
C GLY A 288 -11.18 -43.77 -17.00
N GLY A 289 -10.91 -44.35 -15.82
CA GLY A 289 -9.78 -45.23 -15.55
C GLY A 289 -8.41 -44.59 -15.77
N HIS A 290 -7.40 -45.44 -16.01
CA HIS A 290 -6.01 -45.00 -16.19
C HIS A 290 -5.80 -43.95 -17.31
N PRO A 291 -6.43 -44.05 -18.50
CA PRO A 291 -6.28 -43.03 -19.54
C PRO A 291 -6.79 -41.64 -19.12
N ALA A 292 -7.89 -41.58 -18.36
CA ALA A 292 -8.41 -40.31 -17.85
C ALA A 292 -7.50 -39.72 -16.76
N LEU A 293 -6.93 -40.56 -15.89
CA LEU A 293 -5.97 -40.12 -14.88
C LEU A 293 -4.71 -39.49 -15.50
N VAL A 294 -4.15 -40.12 -16.53
CA VAL A 294 -2.98 -39.57 -17.25
C VAL A 294 -3.36 -38.27 -17.99
N SER A 295 -4.53 -38.23 -18.63
CA SER A 295 -5.03 -37.02 -19.30
C SER A 295 -5.22 -35.86 -18.32
N PHE A 296 -5.74 -36.13 -17.13
CA PHE A 296 -5.84 -35.16 -16.04
C PHE A 296 -4.48 -34.66 -15.57
N ALA A 297 -3.52 -35.56 -15.34
CA ALA A 297 -2.17 -35.19 -14.93
C ALA A 297 -1.47 -34.28 -15.98
N ILE A 298 -1.60 -34.60 -17.27
CA ILE A 298 -1.08 -33.76 -18.37
C ILE A 298 -1.79 -32.41 -18.42
N SER A 299 -3.10 -32.37 -18.14
CA SER A 299 -3.88 -31.13 -18.08
C SER A 299 -3.42 -30.23 -16.92
N CYS A 300 -3.16 -30.79 -15.74
CA CYS A 300 -2.57 -30.06 -14.62
C CYS A 300 -1.16 -29.56 -14.95
N LEU A 301 -0.34 -30.39 -15.61
CA LEU A 301 0.98 -29.98 -16.11
C LEU A 301 0.86 -28.81 -17.10
N SER A 302 -0.15 -28.81 -17.97
CA SER A 302 -0.41 -27.71 -18.92
C SER A 302 -0.65 -26.38 -18.20
N ILE A 303 -1.40 -26.38 -17.08
CA ILE A 303 -1.59 -25.19 -16.24
C ILE A 303 -0.25 -24.74 -15.65
N ILE A 304 0.52 -25.67 -15.06
CA ILE A 304 1.83 -25.34 -14.47
C ILE A 304 2.75 -24.71 -15.51
N LEU A 305 2.82 -25.29 -16.71
CA LEU A 305 3.59 -24.73 -17.82
C LEU A 305 3.06 -23.36 -18.27
N MET A 306 1.73 -23.18 -18.35
CA MET A 306 1.11 -21.89 -18.65
C MET A 306 1.59 -20.81 -17.67
N TRP A 307 1.58 -21.09 -16.37
CA TRP A 307 2.06 -20.16 -15.33
C TRP A 307 3.55 -19.87 -15.44
N ILE A 308 4.39 -20.91 -15.61
CA ILE A 308 5.84 -20.75 -15.75
C ILE A 308 6.18 -19.84 -16.93
N PHE A 309 5.68 -20.15 -18.13
CA PHE A 309 5.99 -19.36 -19.32
C PHE A 309 5.38 -17.96 -19.29
N SER A 310 4.16 -17.81 -18.76
CA SER A 310 3.50 -16.51 -18.59
C SER A 310 4.26 -15.59 -17.62
N ILE A 311 4.91 -16.13 -16.60
CA ILE A 311 5.77 -15.35 -15.69
C ILE A 311 7.14 -15.10 -16.33
N CYS A 312 7.78 -16.11 -16.91
CA CYS A 312 9.14 -16.01 -17.41
C CYS A 312 9.30 -14.95 -18.51
N LEU A 313 8.44 -14.91 -19.52
CA LEU A 313 8.58 -13.97 -20.64
C LEU A 313 8.53 -12.49 -20.24
N PRO A 314 7.51 -12.00 -19.52
CA PRO A 314 7.46 -10.60 -19.09
C PRO A 314 8.51 -10.28 -18.01
N VAL A 315 8.98 -11.26 -17.22
CA VAL A 315 10.12 -11.06 -16.32
C VAL A 315 11.41 -10.80 -17.11
N VAL A 316 11.66 -11.50 -18.22
CA VAL A 316 12.80 -11.18 -19.10
C VAL A 316 12.71 -9.74 -19.62
N VAL A 317 11.50 -9.29 -19.99
CA VAL A 317 11.28 -7.88 -20.37
C VAL A 317 11.57 -6.95 -19.20
N ALA A 318 11.13 -7.28 -17.99
CA ALA A 318 11.37 -6.49 -16.79
C ALA A 318 12.85 -6.27 -16.49
N PHE A 319 13.70 -7.27 -16.74
CA PHE A 319 15.16 -7.15 -16.64
C PHE A 319 15.78 -6.33 -17.78
N ALA A 320 15.20 -6.36 -18.98
CA ALA A 320 15.72 -5.63 -20.14
C ALA A 320 15.40 -4.12 -20.11
N LEU A 321 14.22 -3.74 -19.59
CA LEU A 321 13.72 -2.36 -19.63
C LEU A 321 14.70 -1.30 -19.09
N PRO A 322 15.38 -1.48 -17.94
CA PRO A 322 16.31 -0.48 -17.41
C PRO A 322 17.50 -0.18 -18.32
N TYR A 323 17.82 -1.08 -19.26
CA TYR A 323 18.91 -0.89 -20.23
C TYR A 323 18.44 -0.27 -21.54
N MET A 324 17.15 -0.37 -21.85
CA MET A 324 16.57 0.07 -23.13
C MET A 324 15.85 1.42 -23.04
N CYS A 325 15.38 1.80 -21.85
CA CYS A 325 14.59 3.00 -21.63
C CYS A 325 15.38 4.06 -20.83
N PRO A 326 15.07 5.36 -21.00
CA PRO A 326 15.70 6.43 -20.21
C PRO A 326 15.44 6.32 -18.70
N PHE A 327 14.32 5.70 -18.32
CA PHE A 327 13.94 5.43 -16.94
C PHE A 327 13.62 3.95 -16.76
N PRO A 328 13.96 3.32 -15.61
CA PRO A 328 13.67 1.91 -15.37
C PRO A 328 12.19 1.55 -15.42
N ILE A 329 11.31 2.49 -15.07
CA ILE A 329 9.85 2.31 -14.98
C ILE A 329 9.13 3.24 -15.99
N PRO A 330 9.12 2.92 -17.30
CA PRO A 330 8.67 3.85 -18.35
C PRO A 330 7.15 4.04 -18.45
N TYR A 331 6.35 3.32 -17.67
CA TYR A 331 4.89 3.26 -17.78
C TYR A 331 4.13 4.02 -16.68
N VAL A 332 4.82 4.78 -15.81
CA VAL A 332 4.20 5.42 -14.63
C VAL A 332 3.15 6.45 -15.03
N ALA A 333 3.48 7.42 -15.89
CA ALA A 333 2.53 8.40 -16.39
C ALA A 333 1.52 7.80 -17.38
N ASN A 334 1.82 6.63 -17.95
CA ASN A 334 1.04 5.99 -19.00
C ASN A 334 0.84 4.49 -18.70
N PRO A 335 0.02 4.12 -17.71
CA PRO A 335 -0.09 2.72 -17.24
C PRO A 335 -0.56 1.73 -18.31
N TRP A 336 -1.26 2.20 -19.35
CA TRP A 336 -1.69 1.36 -20.48
C TRP A 336 -0.52 0.72 -21.24
N LEU A 337 0.69 1.28 -21.17
CA LEU A 337 1.91 0.67 -21.75
C LEU A 337 2.19 -0.72 -21.16
N THR A 338 1.76 -0.99 -19.92
CA THR A 338 1.92 -2.31 -19.28
C THR A 338 1.20 -3.44 -20.03
N ILE A 339 0.16 -3.14 -20.80
CA ILE A 339 -0.55 -4.10 -21.65
C ILE A 339 0.38 -4.65 -22.73
N GLY A 340 1.13 -3.78 -23.41
CA GLY A 340 2.10 -4.20 -24.41
C GLY A 340 3.38 -4.74 -23.79
N LEU A 341 3.94 -4.04 -22.80
CA LEU A 341 5.22 -4.39 -22.18
C LEU A 341 5.19 -5.72 -21.40
N PHE A 342 4.11 -5.98 -20.66
CA PHE A 342 4.01 -7.17 -19.80
C PHE A 342 2.82 -8.06 -20.15
N GLY A 343 1.66 -7.47 -20.47
CA GLY A 343 0.46 -8.24 -20.82
C GLY A 343 0.63 -9.09 -22.08
N SER A 344 1.26 -8.54 -23.12
CA SER A 344 1.44 -9.24 -24.39
C SER A 344 2.44 -10.40 -24.28
N PRO A 345 3.63 -10.24 -23.66
CA PRO A 345 4.53 -11.36 -23.35
C PRO A 345 3.92 -12.38 -22.39
N ALA A 346 3.17 -11.95 -21.37
CA ALA A 346 2.50 -12.86 -20.44
C ALA A 346 1.48 -13.75 -21.18
N LEU A 347 0.62 -13.15 -22.01
CA LEU A 347 -0.39 -13.89 -22.76
C LEU A 347 0.24 -14.84 -23.79
N LEU A 348 1.32 -14.40 -24.46
CA LEU A 348 2.09 -15.26 -25.35
C LEU A 348 2.72 -16.44 -24.60
N GLY A 349 3.29 -16.19 -23.42
CA GLY A 349 3.87 -17.22 -22.56
C GLY A 349 2.83 -18.22 -22.07
N ALA A 350 1.68 -17.72 -21.59
CA ALA A 350 0.55 -18.53 -21.20
C ALA A 350 0.10 -19.44 -22.36
N PHE A 351 -0.04 -18.88 -23.57
CA PHE A 351 -0.39 -19.65 -24.76
C PHE A 351 0.64 -20.73 -25.07
N ILE A 352 1.94 -20.41 -25.08
CA ILE A 352 3.03 -21.38 -25.35
C ILE A 352 3.00 -22.52 -24.32
N GLY A 353 2.95 -22.21 -23.03
CA GLY A 353 2.93 -23.21 -21.96
C GLY A 353 1.72 -24.13 -22.05
N GLN A 354 0.53 -23.55 -22.28
CA GLN A 354 -0.69 -24.34 -22.46
C GLN A 354 -0.62 -25.19 -23.76
N HIS A 355 -0.06 -24.64 -24.84
CA HIS A 355 0.08 -25.33 -26.13
C HIS A 355 1.01 -26.56 -26.04
N ILE A 356 2.10 -26.50 -25.27
CA ILE A 356 2.95 -27.66 -25.01
C ILE A 356 2.14 -28.77 -24.34
N GLY A 357 1.34 -28.44 -23.34
CA GLY A 357 0.42 -29.38 -22.69
C GLY A 357 -0.60 -29.98 -23.67
N PHE A 358 -1.18 -29.16 -24.54
CA PHE A 358 -2.09 -29.62 -25.61
C PHE A 358 -1.42 -30.64 -26.54
N ILE A 359 -0.17 -30.40 -26.96
CA ILE A 359 0.58 -31.34 -27.82
C ILE A 359 0.84 -32.66 -27.10
N LEU A 360 1.27 -32.62 -25.83
CA LEU A 360 1.52 -33.82 -25.02
C LEU A 360 0.24 -34.63 -24.85
N LEU A 361 -0.89 -33.95 -24.60
CA LEU A 361 -2.18 -34.57 -24.45
C LEU A 361 -2.68 -35.20 -25.75
N LYS A 362 -2.56 -34.48 -26.89
CA LYS A 362 -2.86 -35.02 -28.23
C LYS A 362 -2.07 -36.28 -28.51
N ARG A 363 -0.77 -36.30 -28.17
CA ARG A 363 0.09 -37.49 -28.35
C ARG A 363 -0.35 -38.67 -27.50
N HIS A 364 -0.77 -38.44 -26.26
CA HIS A 364 -1.28 -39.49 -25.37
C HIS A 364 -2.61 -40.04 -25.89
N LEU A 365 -3.60 -39.17 -26.13
CA LEU A 365 -4.94 -39.55 -26.57
C LEU A 365 -4.91 -40.31 -27.90
N ARG A 366 -4.07 -39.89 -28.86
CA ARG A 366 -3.88 -40.60 -30.13
C ARG A 366 -3.46 -42.06 -29.92
N ARG A 367 -2.56 -42.34 -28.96
CA ARG A 367 -2.12 -43.71 -28.63
C ARG A 367 -3.22 -44.53 -27.95
N VAL A 368 -4.08 -43.89 -27.17
CA VAL A 368 -5.21 -44.54 -26.50
C VAL A 368 -6.28 -44.92 -27.54
N HIS A 369 -6.69 -43.97 -28.39
CA HIS A 369 -7.70 -44.23 -29.43
C HIS A 369 -7.23 -45.25 -30.47
N SER A 370 -5.96 -45.23 -30.87
CA SER A 370 -5.42 -46.19 -31.82
C SER A 370 -5.42 -47.63 -31.31
N LYS A 371 -5.36 -47.83 -29.98
CA LYS A 371 -5.44 -49.15 -29.34
C LYS A 371 -6.89 -49.60 -29.09
N ALA A 372 -7.79 -48.66 -28.85
CA ALA A 372 -9.14 -48.94 -28.37
C ALA A 372 -10.22 -49.04 -29.47
N LYS A 373 -10.04 -48.41 -30.64
CA LYS A 373 -11.06 -48.36 -31.70
C LYS A 373 -10.53 -48.93 -33.02
N THR A 374 -10.74 -50.23 -33.23
CA THR A 374 -10.49 -50.92 -34.50
C THR A 374 -11.64 -50.60 -35.48
N GLY A 375 -11.38 -49.86 -36.56
CA GLY A 375 -12.36 -49.59 -37.63
C GLY A 375 -12.67 -48.11 -37.94
N ILE A 376 -11.98 -47.14 -37.33
CA ILE A 376 -12.14 -45.70 -37.64
C ILE A 376 -11.00 -45.22 -38.54
N THR A 377 -11.30 -44.36 -39.51
CA THR A 377 -10.30 -43.78 -40.42
C THR A 377 -9.28 -42.90 -39.66
N PRO A 378 -8.02 -42.82 -40.12
CA PRO A 378 -7.00 -42.00 -39.47
C PRO A 378 -7.38 -40.52 -39.29
N SER A 379 -8.11 -39.93 -40.24
CA SER A 379 -8.59 -38.54 -40.18
C SER A 379 -9.66 -38.32 -39.12
N MET A 380 -10.55 -39.28 -38.92
CA MET A 380 -11.56 -39.22 -37.85
C MET A 380 -10.93 -39.37 -36.46
N ILE A 381 -9.89 -40.22 -36.33
CA ILE A 381 -9.13 -40.35 -35.07
C ILE A 381 -8.47 -39.01 -34.72
N GLU A 382 -7.85 -38.35 -35.70
CA GLU A 382 -7.19 -37.06 -35.49
C GLU A 382 -8.16 -35.97 -35.03
N ASN A 383 -9.31 -35.81 -35.71
CA ASN A 383 -10.32 -34.84 -35.31
C ASN A 383 -10.88 -35.12 -33.91
N VAL A 384 -11.15 -36.38 -33.57
CA VAL A 384 -11.65 -36.76 -32.23
C VAL A 384 -10.61 -36.50 -31.15
N THR A 385 -9.33 -36.81 -31.42
CA THR A 385 -8.22 -36.53 -30.50
C THR A 385 -8.09 -35.04 -30.22
N ASP A 386 -8.17 -34.19 -31.25
CA ASP A 386 -8.06 -32.73 -31.09
C ASP A 386 -9.19 -32.18 -30.21
N LEU A 387 -10.43 -32.58 -30.50
CA LEU A 387 -11.60 -32.16 -29.74
C LEU A 387 -11.59 -32.64 -28.29
N GLU A 388 -11.10 -33.85 -28.02
CA GLU A 388 -10.92 -34.33 -26.64
C GLU A 388 -9.80 -33.56 -25.91
N ALA A 389 -8.70 -33.26 -26.59
CA ALA A 389 -7.61 -32.49 -26.01
C ALA A 389 -8.06 -31.07 -25.62
N GLU A 390 -8.81 -30.38 -26.49
CA GLU A 390 -9.41 -29.06 -26.19
C GLU A 390 -10.28 -29.10 -24.92
N ARG A 391 -11.16 -30.10 -24.81
CA ARG A 391 -12.05 -30.26 -23.65
C ARG A 391 -11.29 -30.47 -22.35
N TRP A 392 -10.22 -31.27 -22.36
CA TRP A 392 -9.37 -31.50 -21.18
C TRP A 392 -8.61 -30.24 -20.77
N ILE A 393 -8.06 -29.49 -21.72
CA ILE A 393 -7.42 -28.19 -21.45
C ILE A 393 -8.44 -27.19 -20.90
N PHE A 394 -9.65 -27.10 -21.46
CA PHE A 394 -10.72 -26.25 -20.93
C PHE A 394 -11.08 -26.63 -19.48
N LYS A 395 -11.27 -27.93 -19.22
CA LYS A 395 -11.57 -28.45 -17.87
C LYS A 395 -10.45 -28.18 -16.86
N SER A 396 -9.21 -28.09 -17.31
CA SER A 396 -8.07 -27.76 -16.45
C SER A 396 -8.27 -26.40 -15.75
N GLY A 397 -8.92 -25.43 -16.39
CA GLY A 397 -9.29 -24.15 -15.76
C GLY A 397 -10.17 -24.31 -14.52
N PHE A 398 -11.06 -25.31 -14.48
CA PHE A 398 -11.85 -25.61 -13.27
C PHE A 398 -10.95 -26.03 -12.11
N VAL A 399 -9.88 -26.78 -12.38
CA VAL A 399 -8.95 -27.25 -11.33
C VAL A 399 -8.22 -26.07 -10.71
N GLN A 400 -7.73 -25.14 -11.53
CA GLN A 400 -7.07 -23.92 -11.04
C GLN A 400 -7.98 -23.11 -10.11
N TRP A 401 -9.20 -22.82 -10.55
CA TRP A 401 -10.14 -22.03 -9.76
C TRP A 401 -10.69 -22.79 -8.55
N LEU A 402 -10.78 -24.12 -8.61
CA LEU A 402 -11.08 -24.96 -7.45
C LEU A 402 -9.96 -24.88 -6.39
N ILE A 403 -8.69 -24.95 -6.80
CA ILE A 403 -7.56 -24.78 -5.87
C ILE A 403 -7.59 -23.38 -5.25
N ALA A 404 -7.81 -22.33 -6.04
CA ALA A 404 -7.94 -20.96 -5.55
C ALA A 404 -9.10 -20.82 -4.53
N LEU A 405 -10.24 -21.45 -4.80
CA LEU A 405 -11.40 -21.46 -3.91
C LEU A 405 -11.11 -22.21 -2.60
N ILE A 406 -10.41 -23.35 -2.66
CA ILE A 406 -9.99 -24.12 -1.48
C ILE A 406 -9.04 -23.29 -0.60
N LEU A 407 -8.00 -22.70 -1.20
CA LEU A 407 -7.03 -21.88 -0.46
C LEU A 407 -7.68 -20.64 0.14
N GLY A 408 -8.48 -19.91 -0.65
CA GLY A 408 -9.18 -18.73 -0.17
C GLY A 408 -10.17 -19.04 0.96
N THR A 409 -10.88 -20.18 0.88
CA THR A 409 -11.78 -20.63 1.95
C THR A 409 -11.01 -21.06 3.20
N TYR A 410 -9.87 -21.73 3.05
CA TYR A 410 -9.00 -22.15 4.16
C TYR A 410 -8.44 -20.94 4.92
N PHE A 411 -7.93 -19.94 4.20
CA PHE A 411 -7.40 -18.69 4.78
C PHE A 411 -8.50 -17.68 5.13
N LYS A 412 -9.78 -18.02 4.93
CA LYS A 412 -10.95 -17.15 5.20
C LYS A 412 -10.89 -15.79 4.49
N VAL A 413 -10.38 -15.77 3.26
CA VAL A 413 -10.25 -14.56 2.44
C VAL A 413 -11.61 -14.17 1.86
N GLY A 414 -12.06 -12.93 2.07
CA GLY A 414 -13.36 -12.44 1.61
C GLY A 414 -13.49 -12.47 0.07
N SER A 415 -12.42 -12.11 -0.63
CA SER A 415 -12.34 -12.10 -2.10
C SER A 415 -12.44 -13.47 -2.80
N SER A 416 -12.55 -14.57 -2.04
CA SER A 416 -12.73 -15.93 -2.56
C SER A 416 -13.97 -16.10 -3.45
N TYR A 417 -14.94 -15.19 -3.38
CA TYR A 417 -16.10 -15.17 -4.29
C TYR A 417 -15.69 -15.06 -5.76
N ILE A 418 -14.54 -14.45 -6.07
CA ILE A 418 -14.00 -14.36 -7.43
C ILE A 418 -13.72 -15.77 -7.94
N ALA A 419 -13.02 -16.58 -7.14
CA ALA A 419 -12.72 -17.96 -7.50
C ALA A 419 -14.00 -18.81 -7.66
N LEU A 420 -15.00 -18.55 -6.81
CA LEU A 420 -16.31 -19.19 -6.93
C LEU A 420 -16.99 -18.87 -8.28
N ILE A 421 -17.06 -17.59 -8.67
CA ILE A 421 -17.71 -17.17 -9.93
C ILE A 421 -16.95 -17.73 -11.15
N TRP A 422 -15.62 -17.65 -11.13
CA TRP A 422 -14.76 -18.17 -12.20
C TRP A 422 -14.78 -19.71 -12.30
N LEU A 423 -15.16 -20.42 -11.23
CA LEU A 423 -15.38 -21.86 -11.26
C LEU A 423 -16.79 -22.22 -11.75
N VAL A 424 -17.82 -21.65 -11.12
CA VAL A 424 -19.22 -22.08 -11.29
C VAL A 424 -19.79 -21.65 -12.65
N SER A 425 -19.55 -20.43 -13.10
CA SER A 425 -20.15 -19.91 -14.34
C SER A 425 -19.66 -20.68 -15.58
N PRO A 426 -18.34 -20.87 -15.80
CA PRO A 426 -17.85 -21.70 -16.90
C PRO A 426 -18.25 -23.18 -16.77
N ALA A 427 -18.31 -23.73 -15.55
CA ALA A 427 -18.72 -25.12 -15.32
C ALA A 427 -20.21 -25.33 -15.68
N PHE A 428 -21.08 -24.40 -15.29
CA PHE A 428 -22.49 -24.42 -15.63
C PHE A 428 -22.71 -24.32 -17.14
N ALA A 429 -22.05 -23.37 -17.81
CA ALA A 429 -22.14 -23.22 -19.27
C ALA A 429 -21.68 -24.50 -20.00
N TYR A 430 -20.55 -25.08 -19.58
CA TYR A 430 -20.06 -26.34 -20.12
C TYR A 430 -21.04 -27.49 -19.88
N GLY A 431 -21.58 -27.63 -18.66
CA GLY A 431 -22.58 -28.65 -18.34
C GLY A 431 -23.85 -28.52 -19.19
N PHE A 432 -24.39 -27.30 -19.29
CA PHE A 432 -25.64 -27.05 -19.98
C PHE A 432 -25.55 -27.21 -21.51
N LEU A 433 -24.47 -26.72 -22.13
CA LEU A 433 -24.36 -26.62 -23.60
C LEU A 433 -23.57 -27.75 -24.25
N GLU A 434 -22.66 -28.39 -23.49
CA GLU A 434 -21.70 -29.38 -23.99
C GLU A 434 -21.86 -30.76 -23.35
N ALA A 435 -22.37 -30.85 -22.12
CA ALA A 435 -22.62 -32.13 -21.45
C ALA A 435 -24.02 -32.66 -21.78
N THR A 436 -24.20 -33.23 -22.97
CA THR A 436 -25.38 -34.06 -23.26
C THR A 436 -25.15 -35.48 -22.75
N LEU A 437 -26.02 -35.97 -21.85
CA LEU A 437 -26.00 -37.29 -21.21
C LEU A 437 -26.27 -38.45 -22.20
N SER A 438 -25.39 -38.68 -23.20
CA SER A 438 -25.50 -39.81 -24.12
C SER A 438 -24.16 -40.52 -24.31
N PRO A 439 -24.08 -41.84 -24.06
CA PRO A 439 -22.82 -42.60 -24.08
C PRO A 439 -22.22 -42.86 -25.48
N VAL A 440 -22.88 -42.45 -26.57
CA VAL A 440 -22.55 -42.90 -27.95
C VAL A 440 -22.10 -41.77 -28.89
N ARG A 441 -22.01 -40.50 -28.44
CA ARG A 441 -21.69 -39.39 -29.37
C ARG A 441 -20.21 -39.04 -29.41
N LEU A 442 -19.70 -38.88 -30.65
CA LEU A 442 -18.40 -38.27 -30.95
C LEU A 442 -18.30 -36.87 -30.32
N PRO A 443 -17.12 -36.47 -29.81
CA PRO A 443 -16.93 -35.14 -29.27
C PRO A 443 -17.19 -34.09 -30.36
N LYS A 444 -17.87 -32.99 -29.99
CA LYS A 444 -18.06 -31.81 -30.85
C LYS A 444 -17.14 -30.70 -30.40
N GLN A 445 -16.80 -29.79 -31.31
CA GLN A 445 -16.08 -28.55 -30.98
C GLN A 445 -16.85 -27.75 -29.95
N LEU A 446 -16.12 -27.16 -29.00
CA LEU A 446 -16.70 -26.27 -28.01
C LEU A 446 -17.41 -25.11 -28.72
N LYS A 447 -18.68 -24.85 -28.40
CA LYS A 447 -19.39 -23.72 -29.00
C LYS A 447 -18.83 -22.41 -28.44
N VAL A 448 -18.64 -21.41 -29.32
CA VAL A 448 -18.31 -20.04 -28.89
C VAL A 448 -19.33 -19.51 -27.87
N VAL A 449 -20.61 -19.87 -28.03
CA VAL A 449 -21.68 -19.52 -27.08
C VAL A 449 -21.39 -20.04 -25.67
N THR A 450 -20.81 -21.24 -25.54
CA THR A 450 -20.40 -21.80 -24.24
C THR A 450 -19.37 -20.92 -23.55
N LEU A 451 -18.40 -20.41 -24.31
CA LEU A 451 -17.39 -19.50 -23.81
C LEU A 451 -17.99 -18.15 -23.40
N VAL A 452 -18.83 -17.55 -24.26
CA VAL A 452 -19.47 -16.26 -23.98
C VAL A 452 -20.33 -16.35 -22.72
N VAL A 453 -21.24 -17.33 -22.64
CA VAL A 453 -22.10 -17.51 -21.46
C VAL A 453 -21.28 -17.82 -20.21
N GLY A 454 -20.24 -18.65 -20.33
CA GLY A 454 -19.38 -19.02 -19.20
C GLY A 454 -18.55 -17.85 -18.65
N LEU A 455 -18.09 -16.93 -19.51
CA LEU A 455 -17.15 -15.86 -19.12
C LEU A 455 -17.81 -14.51 -18.81
N VAL A 456 -19.07 -14.27 -19.20
CA VAL A 456 -19.73 -12.97 -18.95
C VAL A 456 -19.75 -12.61 -17.46
N ALA A 457 -20.27 -13.48 -16.58
CA ALA A 457 -20.35 -13.19 -15.16
C ALA A 457 -18.97 -13.02 -14.50
N PRO A 458 -17.98 -13.91 -14.71
CA PRO A 458 -16.63 -13.71 -14.21
C PRO A 458 -15.99 -12.40 -14.66
N VAL A 459 -16.01 -12.09 -15.96
CA VAL A 459 -15.39 -10.88 -16.50
C VAL A 459 -16.05 -9.61 -15.95
N VAL A 460 -17.38 -9.55 -15.95
CA VAL A 460 -18.13 -8.39 -15.41
C VAL A 460 -17.84 -8.17 -13.92
N SER A 461 -17.70 -9.24 -13.15
CA SER A 461 -17.44 -9.16 -11.71
C SER A 461 -15.98 -8.80 -11.34
N SER A 462 -14.99 -9.15 -12.16
CA SER A 462 -13.57 -9.02 -11.77
C SER A 462 -12.73 -8.07 -12.63
N ALA A 463 -13.17 -7.66 -13.83
CA ALA A 463 -12.35 -6.84 -14.73
C ALA A 463 -12.02 -5.46 -14.13
N GLY A 464 -12.99 -4.80 -13.51
CA GLY A 464 -12.76 -3.49 -12.87
C GLY A 464 -11.73 -3.56 -11.75
N LEU A 465 -11.76 -4.63 -10.94
CA LEU A 465 -10.78 -4.87 -9.88
C LEU A 465 -9.38 -5.11 -10.45
N ALA A 466 -9.26 -5.91 -11.51
CA ALA A 466 -7.98 -6.18 -12.15
C ALA A 466 -7.33 -4.92 -12.73
N VAL A 467 -8.12 -4.04 -13.37
CA VAL A 467 -7.63 -2.76 -13.90
C VAL A 467 -7.15 -1.84 -12.77
N ARG A 468 -7.94 -1.70 -11.70
CA ARG A 468 -7.55 -0.86 -10.55
C ARG A 468 -6.33 -1.40 -9.82
N MET A 469 -6.25 -2.72 -9.64
CA MET A 469 -5.09 -3.35 -9.01
C MET A 469 -3.81 -3.05 -9.81
N ALA A 470 -3.87 -3.12 -11.15
CA ALA A 470 -2.74 -2.76 -11.99
C ALA A 470 -2.35 -1.27 -11.82
N ASP A 471 -3.32 -0.36 -11.81
CA ASP A 471 -3.07 1.08 -11.63
C ASP A 471 -2.43 1.38 -10.27
N VAL A 472 -2.99 0.82 -9.18
CA VAL A 472 -2.46 0.98 -7.82
C VAL A 472 -1.04 0.43 -7.68
N ILE A 473 -0.75 -0.74 -8.24
CA ILE A 473 0.61 -1.32 -8.22
C ILE A 473 1.58 -0.43 -9.01
N VAL A 474 1.19 0.03 -10.21
CA VAL A 474 2.01 0.92 -11.04
C VAL A 474 2.32 2.23 -10.31
N GLY A 475 1.32 2.87 -9.71
CA GLY A 475 1.54 4.11 -8.96
C GLY A 475 2.32 3.89 -7.66
N SER A 476 2.22 2.71 -7.03
CA SER A 476 2.96 2.40 -5.79
C SER A 476 4.46 2.13 -6.03
N ILE A 477 4.84 1.69 -7.24
CA ILE A 477 6.24 1.32 -7.53
C ILE A 477 7.20 2.51 -7.49
N VAL A 478 6.69 3.73 -7.65
CA VAL A 478 7.49 4.96 -7.59
C VAL A 478 8.04 5.24 -6.19
N ARG A 479 7.56 4.52 -5.16
CA ARG A 479 7.96 4.65 -3.76
C ARG A 479 8.33 3.32 -3.11
N ILE A 480 8.62 2.29 -3.90
CA ILE A 480 8.98 0.97 -3.36
C ILE A 480 10.32 0.99 -2.61
N ASP A 481 11.23 1.89 -2.98
CA ASP A 481 12.53 1.98 -2.36
C ASP A 481 12.49 2.81 -1.07
N ARG A 482 12.57 2.11 0.06
CA ARG A 482 12.67 2.72 1.39
C ARG A 482 14.03 3.40 1.61
N ASN A 483 15.10 2.88 0.99
CA ASN A 483 16.46 3.36 1.12
C ASN A 483 16.95 3.79 -0.27
N PRO A 484 16.69 5.05 -0.71
CA PRO A 484 16.95 5.52 -2.07
C PRO A 484 18.20 4.94 -2.74
N GLY A 485 18.01 4.16 -3.81
CA GLY A 485 19.07 3.47 -4.54
C GLY A 485 19.48 2.10 -3.99
N GLY A 486 18.78 1.60 -2.97
CA GLY A 486 19.06 0.33 -2.30
C GLY A 486 18.49 -0.87 -3.06
N LEU A 487 17.41 -0.67 -3.81
CA LEU A 487 16.79 -1.72 -4.61
C LEU A 487 17.38 -1.79 -6.04
N PRO A 488 17.42 -2.97 -6.66
CA PRO A 488 17.76 -3.11 -8.07
C PRO A 488 16.72 -2.42 -8.97
N ASP A 489 17.18 -1.77 -10.04
CA ASP A 489 16.33 -1.00 -10.96
C ASP A 489 15.24 -1.84 -11.66
N TRP A 490 15.47 -3.15 -11.82
CA TRP A 490 14.51 -4.09 -12.45
C TRP A 490 13.43 -4.60 -11.50
N LEU A 491 13.59 -4.46 -10.18
CA LEU A 491 12.71 -5.11 -9.20
C LEU A 491 11.25 -4.64 -9.33
N GLY A 492 11.06 -3.34 -9.54
CA GLY A 492 9.71 -2.79 -9.71
C GLY A 492 8.98 -3.33 -10.93
N ASN A 493 9.70 -3.49 -12.05
CA ASN A 493 9.16 -4.11 -13.26
C ASN A 493 8.80 -5.59 -13.03
N VAL A 494 9.61 -6.33 -12.25
CA VAL A 494 9.31 -7.73 -11.94
C VAL A 494 8.00 -7.83 -11.18
N ILE A 495 7.77 -6.98 -10.17
CA ILE A 495 6.53 -6.98 -9.38
C ILE A 495 5.31 -6.72 -10.28
N VAL A 496 5.36 -5.67 -11.09
CA VAL A 496 4.28 -5.32 -12.04
C VAL A 496 4.05 -6.47 -13.05
N SER A 497 5.12 -7.02 -13.61
CA SER A 497 5.06 -8.09 -14.61
C SER A 497 4.43 -9.38 -14.06
N VAL A 498 4.78 -9.77 -12.83
CA VAL A 498 4.23 -10.95 -12.16
C VAL A 498 2.76 -10.74 -11.83
N ALA A 499 2.38 -9.56 -11.32
CA ALA A 499 0.98 -9.23 -11.05
C ALA A 499 0.12 -9.31 -12.31
N ILE A 500 0.61 -8.78 -13.44
CA ILE A 500 -0.08 -8.87 -14.73
C ILE A 500 -0.13 -10.33 -15.22
N ALA A 501 0.95 -11.10 -15.11
CA ALA A 501 0.97 -12.51 -15.50
C ALA A 501 -0.05 -13.35 -14.69
N VAL A 502 -0.19 -13.08 -13.39
CA VAL A 502 -1.22 -13.68 -12.52
C VAL A 502 -2.63 -13.40 -13.04
N VAL A 503 -2.94 -12.14 -13.36
CA VAL A 503 -4.24 -11.76 -13.95
C VAL A 503 -4.46 -12.45 -15.28
N VAL A 504 -3.46 -12.48 -16.17
CA VAL A 504 -3.54 -13.12 -17.48
C VAL A 504 -3.81 -14.63 -17.35
N CYS A 505 -3.01 -15.35 -16.56
CA CYS A 505 -3.18 -16.79 -16.33
C CYS A 505 -4.54 -17.12 -15.71
N SER A 506 -5.06 -16.25 -14.85
CA SER A 506 -6.32 -16.46 -14.16
C SER A 506 -7.51 -16.28 -15.10
N THR A 507 -7.48 -15.22 -15.91
CA THR A 507 -8.63 -14.81 -16.75
C THR A 507 -8.67 -15.50 -18.11
N PHE A 508 -7.51 -15.80 -18.72
CA PHE A 508 -7.44 -16.33 -20.07
C PHE A 508 -7.40 -17.87 -20.16
N VAL A 509 -7.35 -18.59 -19.03
CA VAL A 509 -7.22 -20.07 -19.01
C VAL A 509 -8.26 -20.79 -19.88
N TYR A 510 -9.51 -20.32 -19.86
CA TYR A 510 -10.60 -20.89 -20.68
C TYR A 510 -10.54 -20.42 -22.14
N LEU A 511 -10.25 -19.14 -22.39
CA LEU A 511 -10.19 -18.60 -23.76
C LEU A 511 -9.06 -19.25 -24.57
N LEU A 512 -7.86 -19.39 -23.98
CA LEU A 512 -6.70 -19.97 -24.67
C LEU A 512 -6.94 -21.42 -25.09
N SER A 513 -7.77 -22.18 -24.36
CA SER A 513 -8.09 -23.56 -24.70
C SER A 513 -8.75 -23.69 -26.09
N TYR A 514 -9.60 -22.72 -26.45
CA TYR A 514 -10.31 -22.67 -27.74
C TYR A 514 -9.39 -22.30 -28.92
N ILE A 515 -8.37 -21.48 -28.66
CA ILE A 515 -7.46 -20.97 -29.69
C ILE A 515 -6.63 -22.10 -30.31
N HIS A 516 -6.41 -23.21 -29.58
CA HIS A 516 -5.61 -24.33 -30.07
C HIS A 516 -6.16 -24.99 -31.35
N ILE A 517 -7.47 -24.95 -31.58
CA ILE A 517 -8.11 -25.59 -32.75
C ILE A 517 -8.60 -24.55 -33.79
N SER A 518 -8.96 -23.34 -33.35
CA SER A 518 -9.54 -22.29 -34.21
C SER A 518 -8.73 -21.88 -35.45
N GLY A 519 -7.42 -22.18 -35.51
CA GLY A 519 -6.55 -21.83 -36.64
C GLY A 519 -5.85 -20.46 -36.52
N ASP A 520 -6.28 -19.60 -35.59
CA ASP A 520 -5.86 -18.19 -35.50
C ASP A 520 -4.56 -17.93 -34.70
N LYS A 521 -3.77 -18.98 -34.44
CA LYS A 521 -2.54 -18.91 -33.61
C LYS A 521 -1.51 -17.92 -34.15
N ARG A 522 -1.37 -17.85 -35.48
CA ARG A 522 -0.42 -16.94 -36.14
C ARG A 522 -0.86 -15.49 -36.00
N ILE A 523 -2.17 -15.23 -36.13
CA ILE A 523 -2.74 -13.88 -35.98
C ILE A 523 -2.56 -13.41 -34.55
N LEU A 524 -2.88 -14.25 -33.56
CA LEU A 524 -2.66 -13.94 -32.15
C LEU A 524 -1.18 -13.60 -31.88
N GLY A 525 -0.26 -14.45 -32.33
CA GLY A 525 1.18 -14.21 -32.17
C GLY A 525 1.62 -12.88 -32.79
N LEU A 526 1.20 -12.60 -34.03
CA LEU A 526 1.51 -11.34 -34.72
C LEU A 526 0.98 -10.11 -33.99
N LEU A 527 -0.27 -10.14 -33.51
CA LEU A 527 -0.88 -9.01 -32.79
C LEU A 527 -0.17 -8.76 -31.45
N LEU A 528 0.17 -9.81 -30.70
CA LEU A 528 0.89 -9.67 -29.44
C LEU A 528 2.32 -9.16 -29.64
N SER A 529 3.01 -9.65 -30.68
CA SER A 529 4.35 -9.15 -31.05
C SER A 529 4.31 -7.69 -31.52
N LEU A 530 3.30 -7.29 -32.29
CA LEU A 530 3.13 -5.90 -32.73
C LEU A 530 2.84 -4.98 -31.55
N SER A 531 1.93 -5.37 -30.67
CA SER A 531 1.60 -4.66 -29.42
C SER A 531 2.84 -4.46 -28.55
N PHE A 532 3.59 -5.54 -28.31
CA PHE A 532 4.84 -5.50 -27.54
C PHE A 532 5.91 -4.62 -28.19
N GLY A 533 6.14 -4.78 -29.50
CA GLY A 533 7.12 -4.00 -30.26
C GLY A 533 6.79 -2.51 -30.28
N LEU A 534 5.51 -2.16 -30.44
CA LEU A 534 5.03 -0.78 -30.37
C LEU A 534 5.25 -0.19 -28.97
N SER A 535 4.87 -0.90 -27.90
CA SER A 535 5.06 -0.40 -26.54
C SER A 535 6.53 -0.22 -26.16
N ILE A 536 7.42 -1.13 -26.58
CA ILE A 536 8.86 -0.94 -26.40
C ILE A 536 9.35 0.28 -27.17
N ALA A 537 8.97 0.43 -28.44
CA ALA A 537 9.41 1.57 -29.25
C ALA A 537 8.95 2.91 -28.67
N LEU A 538 7.71 2.99 -28.18
CA LEU A 538 7.18 4.19 -27.54
C LEU A 538 7.89 4.50 -26.21
N ALA A 539 8.17 3.48 -25.41
CA ALA A 539 8.87 3.64 -24.13
C ALA A 539 10.35 4.01 -24.29
N SER A 540 11.07 3.39 -25.25
CA SER A 540 12.50 3.63 -25.47
C SER A 540 12.79 4.94 -26.20
N SER A 541 11.90 5.36 -27.11
CA SER A 541 12.04 6.62 -27.85
C SER A 541 11.75 7.87 -27.01
N GLY A 542 11.09 7.72 -25.86
CA GLY A 542 10.65 8.85 -25.03
C GLY A 542 9.47 9.64 -25.61
N ILE A 543 8.87 9.22 -26.73
CA ILE A 543 7.65 9.82 -27.30
C ILE A 543 6.52 9.77 -26.27
N VAL A 544 6.39 8.64 -25.58
CA VAL A 544 5.52 8.50 -24.42
C VAL A 544 6.39 8.62 -23.17
N PRO A 545 6.42 9.78 -22.50
CA PRO A 545 7.34 10.00 -21.40
C PRO A 545 6.92 9.19 -20.18
N ALA A 546 7.92 8.74 -19.41
CA ALA A 546 7.71 8.03 -18.15
C ALA A 546 7.06 8.93 -17.08
N PHE A 547 7.40 10.22 -17.11
CA PHE A 547 6.95 11.25 -16.18
C PHE A 547 6.47 12.48 -16.94
N THR A 548 5.46 13.17 -16.41
CA THR A 548 4.88 14.40 -16.97
C THR A 548 4.86 15.48 -15.88
N GLU A 549 4.40 16.69 -16.21
CA GLU A 549 4.22 17.74 -15.20
C GLU A 549 3.18 17.36 -14.13
N ASP A 550 2.18 16.53 -14.47
CA ASP A 550 1.13 16.09 -13.54
C ASP A 550 1.53 14.81 -12.81
N VAL A 551 2.12 13.84 -13.52
CA VAL A 551 2.70 12.62 -12.94
C VAL A 551 4.21 12.75 -12.93
N ALA A 552 4.71 13.57 -12.02
CA ALA A 552 6.11 13.96 -11.94
C ALA A 552 6.95 12.93 -11.18
N ARG A 553 8.24 12.89 -11.50
CA ARG A 553 9.22 12.10 -10.75
C ARG A 553 9.51 12.77 -9.42
N SER A 554 9.33 12.04 -8.33
CA SER A 554 9.56 12.54 -6.99
C SER A 554 11.06 12.59 -6.67
N VAL A 555 11.57 13.76 -6.29
CA VAL A 555 12.97 13.97 -5.88
C VAL A 555 13.02 14.67 -4.52
N ASN A 556 14.11 14.48 -3.79
CA ASN A 556 14.37 15.15 -2.53
C ASN A 556 15.62 16.00 -2.67
N VAL A 557 15.54 17.26 -2.25
CA VAL A 557 16.68 18.20 -2.20
C VAL A 557 16.84 18.65 -0.76
N VAL A 558 17.92 18.21 -0.12
CA VAL A 558 18.17 18.48 1.30
C VAL A 558 19.55 19.09 1.47
N HIS A 559 19.62 20.25 2.10
CA HIS A 559 20.86 20.79 2.62
C HIS A 559 21.20 20.06 3.92
N VAL A 560 22.29 19.29 3.89
CA VAL A 560 22.78 18.51 5.03
C VAL A 560 23.98 19.22 5.66
N VAL A 561 23.94 19.35 6.98
CA VAL A 561 25.07 19.76 7.81
C VAL A 561 25.40 18.59 8.74
N ASP A 562 26.52 17.93 8.48
CA ASP A 562 26.91 16.67 9.12
C ASP A 562 28.09 16.90 10.08
N THR A 563 27.89 16.55 11.35
CA THR A 563 28.91 16.60 12.41
C THR A 563 29.20 15.23 13.02
N THR A 564 28.87 14.13 12.32
CA THR A 564 29.06 12.76 12.82
C THR A 564 30.51 12.27 12.67
N GLY A 565 31.26 12.83 11.71
CA GLY A 565 32.67 12.51 11.45
C GLY A 565 33.65 13.19 12.41
N VAL A 566 34.83 12.58 12.60
CA VAL A 566 35.98 13.18 13.30
C VAL A 566 37.07 13.43 12.29
N HIS A 567 37.43 14.70 12.07
CA HIS A 567 38.51 15.10 11.19
C HIS A 567 39.64 15.73 12.03
N GLY A 568 40.75 15.01 12.19
CA GLY A 568 41.95 15.54 12.87
C GLY A 568 41.78 15.79 14.38
N GLY A 569 40.90 15.07 15.07
CA GLY A 569 40.66 15.23 16.51
C GLY A 569 39.67 16.34 16.88
N HIS A 570 39.13 17.06 15.89
CA HIS A 570 38.04 18.03 16.05
C HIS A 570 36.83 17.62 15.20
N ILE A 571 35.63 17.91 15.70
CA ILE A 571 34.38 17.72 14.96
C ILE A 571 34.17 18.98 14.11
N GLU A 572 34.65 18.98 12.87
CA GLU A 572 34.32 20.04 11.92
C GLU A 572 33.06 19.68 11.12
N PRO A 573 32.06 20.58 11.03
CA PRO A 573 30.85 20.33 10.27
C PRO A 573 31.13 20.28 8.77
N VAL A 574 30.74 19.20 8.12
CA VAL A 574 30.75 19.06 6.66
C VAL A 574 29.36 19.41 6.14
N SER A 575 29.27 20.32 5.16
CA SER A 575 27.99 20.80 4.65
C SER A 575 27.90 20.58 3.14
N TYR A 576 26.76 20.10 2.67
CA TYR A 576 26.51 19.77 1.26
C TYR A 576 25.01 19.73 0.93
N ILE A 577 24.67 19.88 -0.35
CA ILE A 577 23.32 19.66 -0.87
C ILE A 577 23.23 18.21 -1.37
N SER A 578 22.29 17.47 -0.82
CA SER A 578 21.98 16.09 -1.19
C SER A 578 20.73 16.04 -2.07
N LEU A 579 20.87 15.44 -3.26
CA LEU A 579 19.78 15.14 -4.20
C LEU A 579 19.61 13.63 -4.30
N PHE A 580 18.41 13.11 -4.02
CA PHE A 580 18.10 11.68 -4.07
C PHE A 580 16.63 11.43 -4.40
N SER A 581 16.27 10.20 -4.76
CA SER A 581 14.91 9.82 -5.18
C SER A 581 14.53 8.44 -4.64
N ASN A 582 13.32 8.31 -4.09
CA ASN A 582 12.72 7.02 -3.76
C ASN A 582 12.18 6.30 -5.00
N THR A 583 12.03 7.02 -6.11
CA THR A 583 11.69 6.43 -7.41
C THR A 583 12.91 5.73 -7.99
N PRO A 584 12.80 4.44 -8.41
CA PRO A 584 13.90 3.67 -8.98
C PRO A 584 14.62 4.37 -10.14
N GLY A 585 15.92 4.07 -10.28
CA GLY A 585 16.80 4.59 -11.33
C GLY A 585 17.73 5.71 -10.89
N LYS A 586 18.68 6.01 -11.79
CA LYS A 586 19.68 7.07 -11.61
C LYS A 586 19.06 8.47 -11.78
N LEU A 587 19.80 9.49 -11.36
CA LEU A 587 19.41 10.91 -11.44
C LEU A 587 19.99 11.62 -12.68
N THR A 588 20.36 10.89 -13.73
CA THR A 588 21.10 11.44 -14.87
C THR A 588 20.29 12.44 -15.69
N ASN A 589 18.98 12.23 -15.82
CA ASN A 589 18.11 13.09 -16.63
C ASN A 589 17.74 14.38 -15.87
N GLU A 590 17.68 14.29 -14.53
CA GLU A 590 17.34 15.38 -13.62
C GLU A 590 18.47 16.40 -13.50
N LEU A 591 19.71 15.96 -13.73
CA LEU A 591 20.90 16.80 -13.61
C LEU A 591 21.23 17.61 -14.87
N VAL A 592 20.52 17.37 -15.99
CA VAL A 592 20.79 18.03 -17.28
C VAL A 592 20.73 19.56 -17.13
N ASP A 593 19.73 20.08 -16.42
CA ASP A 593 19.54 21.52 -16.19
C ASP A 593 20.32 22.04 -14.96
N LEU A 594 20.98 21.15 -14.21
CA LEU A 594 21.75 21.45 -13.00
C LEU A 594 23.27 21.48 -13.22
N GLY A 595 23.74 21.49 -14.47
CA GLY A 595 25.18 21.43 -14.79
C GLY A 595 26.04 22.52 -14.11
N GLY A 596 25.45 23.67 -13.79
CA GLY A 596 26.13 24.76 -13.07
C GLY A 596 26.18 24.61 -11.54
N GLU A 597 25.54 23.59 -10.96
CA GLU A 597 25.48 23.37 -9.50
C GLU A 597 26.50 22.33 -8.99
N GLU A 598 27.37 21.79 -9.85
CA GLU A 598 28.52 20.93 -9.48
C GLU A 598 28.13 19.65 -8.70
N PHE A 599 27.04 18.98 -9.11
CA PHE A 599 26.66 17.70 -8.54
C PHE A 599 27.57 16.56 -9.00
N SER A 600 28.03 15.77 -8.05
CA SER A 600 28.63 14.45 -8.30
C SER A 600 27.73 13.37 -7.72
N CYS A 601 27.59 12.23 -8.40
CA CYS A 601 26.67 11.16 -8.01
C CYS A 601 27.38 9.82 -7.88
N GLY A 602 26.97 9.02 -6.91
CA GLY A 602 27.53 7.68 -6.75
C GLY A 602 26.90 6.88 -5.63
N ARG A 603 27.21 5.59 -5.62
CA ARG A 603 26.88 4.69 -4.50
C ARG A 603 27.84 4.82 -3.31
N ASN A 604 28.95 5.54 -3.50
CA ASN A 604 29.90 5.91 -2.45
C ASN A 604 29.47 7.18 -1.69
N MET A 605 28.47 7.90 -2.19
CA MET A 605 27.92 9.12 -1.58
C MET A 605 26.72 8.78 -0.71
N THR A 606 26.95 7.94 0.30
CA THR A 606 25.88 7.48 1.18
C THR A 606 25.65 8.46 2.32
N THR A 607 24.41 8.93 2.48
CA THR A 607 24.01 9.75 3.63
C THR A 607 23.08 8.92 4.51
N ASP A 608 23.44 8.74 5.78
CA ASP A 608 22.56 8.16 6.79
C ASP A 608 21.69 9.26 7.40
N LEU A 609 20.39 9.20 7.13
CA LEU A 609 19.40 10.15 7.65
C LEU A 609 18.65 9.59 8.87
N VAL A 610 19.29 8.66 9.60
CA VAL A 610 18.85 7.97 10.82
C VAL A 610 17.71 6.97 10.60
N THR A 611 16.67 7.39 9.89
CA THR A 611 15.47 6.61 9.57
C THR A 611 15.61 5.71 8.36
N PHE A 612 16.49 6.11 7.45
CA PHE A 612 16.84 5.43 6.21
C PHE A 612 18.22 5.90 5.75
N THR A 613 18.84 5.12 4.88
CA THR A 613 20.12 5.49 4.27
C THR A 613 19.92 5.74 2.79
N VAL A 614 20.42 6.87 2.30
CA VAL A 614 20.56 7.13 0.86
C VAL A 614 21.70 6.27 0.34
N LYS A 615 21.40 5.22 -0.43
CA LYS A 615 22.39 4.29 -1.02
C LYS A 615 22.88 4.74 -2.40
N TYR A 616 22.11 5.57 -3.09
CA TYR A 616 22.51 6.30 -4.29
C TYR A 616 21.94 7.71 -4.23
N GLY A 617 22.82 8.70 -4.35
CA GLY A 617 22.45 10.10 -4.37
C GLY A 617 23.53 10.94 -5.05
N CYS A 618 23.27 12.23 -5.15
CA CYS A 618 24.18 13.22 -5.67
C CYS A 618 24.45 14.30 -4.64
N TRP A 619 25.71 14.70 -4.51
CA TRP A 619 26.14 15.76 -3.60
C TRP A 619 26.69 16.96 -4.37
N SER A 620 26.41 18.15 -3.88
CA SER A 620 27.08 19.39 -4.27
C SER A 620 27.60 20.12 -3.04
N TYR A 621 28.85 20.56 -3.10
CA TYR A 621 29.50 21.38 -2.06
C TYR A 621 29.50 22.87 -2.39
N LYS A 622 28.89 23.25 -3.52
CA LYS A 622 28.93 24.62 -4.01
C LYS A 622 28.21 25.57 -3.07
N GLU A 623 28.96 26.50 -2.48
CA GLU A 623 28.46 27.51 -1.52
C GLU A 623 27.74 26.89 -0.30
N SER A 624 27.97 25.62 0.03
CA SER A 624 27.19 24.90 1.06
C SER A 624 27.36 25.49 2.47
N SER A 625 28.47 26.17 2.75
CA SER A 625 28.72 26.83 4.04
C SER A 625 27.82 28.04 4.35
N THR A 626 26.89 28.42 3.47
CA THR A 626 25.98 29.57 3.66
C THR A 626 24.54 29.13 3.96
N GLY A 627 23.76 29.96 4.65
CA GLY A 627 22.35 29.66 4.97
C GLY A 627 22.11 28.85 6.26
N TRP A 628 23.16 28.62 7.06
CA TRP A 628 23.10 28.06 8.41
C TRP A 628 24.25 28.59 9.29
N SER A 629 24.12 28.45 10.61
CA SER A 629 25.12 28.84 11.61
C SER A 629 25.49 27.68 12.53
N ARG A 630 26.75 27.64 13.00
CA ARG A 630 27.22 26.64 13.98
C ARG A 630 26.40 26.61 15.27
N SER A 631 25.81 27.75 15.67
CA SER A 631 24.95 27.82 16.86
C SER A 631 23.62 27.06 16.72
N GLU A 632 23.22 26.72 15.49
CA GLU A 632 22.01 25.96 15.17
C GLU A 632 22.24 24.44 15.20
N VAL A 633 23.50 23.99 15.27
CA VAL A 633 23.83 22.56 15.32
C VAL A 633 23.32 21.96 16.65
N PRO A 634 22.57 20.84 16.60
CA PRO A 634 22.07 20.18 17.80
C PRO A 634 23.21 19.65 18.67
N VAL A 635 23.00 19.66 19.98
CA VAL A 635 24.01 19.27 20.97
C VAL A 635 23.56 18.02 21.71
N LEU A 636 24.46 17.03 21.80
CA LEU A 636 24.35 15.85 22.64
C LEU A 636 25.44 15.94 23.71
N LEU A 637 25.05 16.13 24.98
CA LEU A 637 25.98 16.27 26.09
C LEU A 637 25.78 15.13 27.09
N VAL A 638 26.83 14.36 27.37
CA VAL A 638 26.80 13.37 28.45
C VAL A 638 26.88 14.08 29.78
N GLU A 639 25.80 14.01 30.57
CA GLU A 639 25.72 14.63 31.90
C GLU A 639 26.33 13.72 32.97
N SER A 640 26.10 12.41 32.84
CA SER A 640 26.67 11.42 33.75
C SER A 640 26.75 10.06 33.07
N ASP A 641 27.78 9.29 33.44
CA ASP A 641 27.89 7.87 33.12
C ASP A 641 28.27 7.13 34.42
N SER A 642 27.40 6.26 34.89
CA SER A 642 27.54 5.66 36.22
C SER A 642 27.00 4.22 36.25
N VAL A 643 27.50 3.42 37.20
CA VAL A 643 27.00 2.06 37.43
C VAL A 643 26.08 2.09 38.64
N ILE A 644 24.77 1.90 38.42
CA ILE A 644 23.76 1.89 39.47
C ILE A 644 23.16 0.48 39.54
N GLY A 645 23.25 -0.16 40.71
CA GLY A 645 22.67 -1.50 40.92
C GLY A 645 23.27 -2.62 40.06
N GLY A 646 24.50 -2.44 39.54
CA GLY A 646 25.18 -3.42 38.68
C GLY A 646 24.98 -3.23 37.18
N ALA A 647 24.16 -2.26 36.76
CA ALA A 647 23.96 -1.89 35.35
C ALA A 647 24.58 -0.51 35.07
N ARG A 648 25.31 -0.37 33.96
CA ARG A 648 25.82 0.93 33.50
C ARG A 648 24.66 1.74 32.93
N GLN A 649 24.57 2.99 33.32
CA GLN A 649 23.57 3.94 32.89
C GLN A 649 24.25 5.23 32.45
N THR A 650 23.91 5.70 31.24
CA THR A 650 24.40 6.98 30.71
C THR A 650 23.24 7.93 30.53
N VAL A 651 23.40 9.16 31.02
CA VAL A 651 22.40 10.23 30.92
C VAL A 651 22.91 11.29 29.97
N VAL A 652 22.13 11.60 28.95
CA VAL A 652 22.47 12.50 27.86
C VAL A 652 21.44 13.64 27.82
N SER A 653 21.93 14.88 27.92
CA SER A 653 21.18 16.09 27.60
C SER A 653 21.12 16.25 26.09
N VAL A 654 19.92 16.40 25.53
CA VAL A 654 19.71 16.63 24.10
C VAL A 654 19.11 18.02 23.92
N ASP A 655 19.78 18.86 23.12
CA ASP A 655 19.29 20.18 22.70
C ASP A 655 19.20 20.22 21.18
N THR A 656 17.97 20.16 20.66
CA THR A 656 17.64 20.21 19.22
C THR A 656 17.59 21.63 18.67
N LYS A 657 17.97 22.63 19.47
CA LYS A 657 17.97 24.05 19.15
C LYS A 657 16.59 24.56 18.76
N SER A 658 16.40 24.94 17.50
CA SER A 658 15.15 25.49 16.97
C SER A 658 14.24 24.42 16.37
N SER A 659 14.66 23.16 16.36
CA SER A 659 13.96 22.09 15.66
C SER A 659 12.86 21.46 16.52
N THR A 660 11.60 21.60 16.09
CA THR A 660 10.46 20.88 16.69
C THR A 660 10.14 19.56 15.98
N ARG A 661 10.97 19.18 15.00
CA ARG A 661 10.95 17.87 14.34
C ARG A 661 12.34 17.26 14.40
N TRP A 662 12.44 16.02 14.86
CA TRP A 662 13.72 15.34 14.94
C TRP A 662 13.54 13.83 14.93
N THR A 663 14.59 13.13 14.53
CA THR A 663 14.64 11.67 14.64
C THR A 663 15.94 11.25 15.30
N LEU A 664 15.83 10.35 16.28
CA LEU A 664 16.93 9.84 17.05
C LEU A 664 17.02 8.31 16.91
N GLY A 665 18.17 7.80 16.52
CA GLY A 665 18.48 6.37 16.44
C GLY A 665 19.31 5.96 17.64
N ILE A 666 18.91 4.88 18.32
CA ILE A 666 19.62 4.29 19.45
C ILE A 666 20.15 2.93 19.02
N ASN A 667 21.46 2.72 19.19
CA ASN A 667 22.12 1.47 18.90
C ASN A 667 21.77 0.42 19.96
N LYS A 668 21.04 -0.62 19.57
CA LYS A 668 20.55 -1.66 20.47
C LYS A 668 21.56 -2.79 20.70
N ASP A 669 22.66 -2.83 19.93
CA ASP A 669 23.75 -3.80 20.18
C ASP A 669 24.51 -3.50 21.48
N GLY A 670 24.53 -2.22 21.91
CA GLY A 670 25.11 -1.79 23.18
C GLY A 670 24.11 -1.42 24.27
N ILE A 671 22.88 -1.05 23.89
CA ILE A 671 21.84 -0.53 24.80
C ILE A 671 20.66 -1.50 24.88
N ASP A 672 20.38 -2.01 26.08
CA ASP A 672 19.24 -2.89 26.33
C ASP A 672 17.92 -2.11 26.35
N ASP A 673 17.91 -0.91 26.95
CA ASP A 673 16.71 -0.09 27.09
C ASP A 673 17.04 1.41 27.22
N PHE A 674 16.02 2.26 27.13
CA PHE A 674 16.16 3.69 27.29
C PHE A 674 14.87 4.37 27.78
N THR A 675 15.02 5.54 28.38
CA THR A 675 13.90 6.43 28.72
C THR A 675 14.14 7.83 28.17
N VAL A 676 13.05 8.51 27.83
CA VAL A 676 13.03 9.92 27.40
C VAL A 676 12.21 10.70 28.41
N GLN A 677 12.84 11.73 28.97
CA GLN A 677 12.24 12.63 29.93
C GLN A 677 12.25 14.05 29.35
N VAL A 678 11.09 14.71 29.38
CA VAL A 678 10.96 16.13 29.08
C VAL A 678 10.53 16.81 30.37
N ASP A 679 11.25 17.86 30.76
CA ASP A 679 11.06 18.53 32.04
C ASP A 679 11.05 17.53 33.22
N SER A 680 9.89 17.35 33.88
CA SER A 680 9.72 16.42 35.01
C SER A 680 9.00 15.12 34.65
N GLU A 681 8.57 14.94 33.39
CA GLU A 681 7.73 13.82 32.97
C GLU A 681 8.50 12.81 32.10
N LYS A 682 8.42 11.53 32.47
CA LYS A 682 8.97 10.43 31.67
C LYS A 682 7.94 9.98 30.64
N ILE A 683 8.18 10.34 29.39
CA ILE A 683 7.26 10.08 28.27
C ILE A 683 7.51 8.69 27.69
N VAL A 684 8.78 8.30 27.59
CA VAL A 684 9.15 6.95 27.17
C VAL A 684 9.58 6.16 28.40
N LEU A 685 8.75 5.21 28.80
CA LEU A 685 9.02 4.30 29.91
C LEU A 685 9.91 3.12 29.49
N PRO A 686 10.62 2.48 30.45
CA PRO A 686 11.37 1.24 30.23
C PRO A 686 10.48 0.10 29.71
N GLY A 687 11.07 -0.85 29.01
CA GLY A 687 10.39 -2.03 28.44
C GLY A 687 9.84 -1.82 27.03
N ASP A 688 9.49 -2.95 26.39
CA ASP A 688 8.78 -3.03 25.10
C ASP A 688 9.44 -2.25 23.94
N LYS A 689 10.76 -2.37 23.79
CA LYS A 689 11.51 -1.78 22.66
C LYS A 689 11.79 -2.85 21.61
N SER A 690 11.28 -2.64 20.40
CA SER A 690 11.64 -3.42 19.21
C SER A 690 12.74 -2.72 18.42
N GLU A 691 13.42 -3.42 17.52
CA GLU A 691 14.48 -2.84 16.69
C GLU A 691 14.38 -3.31 15.25
N ILE A 692 15.01 -2.56 14.35
CA ILE A 692 15.24 -2.95 12.96
C ILE A 692 16.72 -2.69 12.67
N ASP A 693 17.39 -3.70 12.13
CA ASP A 693 18.81 -3.63 11.72
C ASP A 693 19.75 -3.14 12.84
N GLY A 694 19.49 -3.53 14.11
CA GLY A 694 20.28 -3.14 15.28
C GLY A 694 19.96 -1.76 15.86
N TRP A 695 18.98 -1.04 15.31
CA TRP A 695 18.60 0.30 15.76
C TRP A 695 17.13 0.39 16.21
N HIS A 696 16.89 1.12 17.30
CA HIS A 696 15.57 1.64 17.65
C HIS A 696 15.47 3.10 17.22
N THR A 697 14.39 3.49 16.54
CA THR A 697 14.20 4.87 16.07
C THR A 697 13.12 5.59 16.87
N ILE A 698 13.44 6.75 17.42
CA ILE A 698 12.47 7.67 18.02
C ILE A 698 12.23 8.82 17.04
N GLN A 699 10.99 9.02 16.59
CA GLN A 699 10.63 10.17 15.77
C GLN A 699 9.80 11.12 16.60
N PHE A 700 10.09 12.42 16.52
CA PHE A 700 9.35 13.44 17.23
C PHE A 700 8.75 14.45 16.24
N ALA A 701 7.45 14.68 16.38
CA ALA A 701 6.68 15.60 15.58
C ALA A 701 5.88 16.55 16.49
N GLY A 702 6.39 17.77 16.64
CA GLY A 702 5.82 18.77 17.53
C GLY A 702 5.21 19.97 16.81
N GLY A 703 4.21 20.57 17.46
CA GLY A 703 3.77 21.93 17.18
C GLY A 703 4.85 22.98 17.43
N LYS A 704 4.51 24.27 17.27
CA LYS A 704 5.47 25.39 17.36
C LYS A 704 6.03 25.59 18.77
N ASN A 705 5.27 25.20 19.79
CA ASN A 705 5.64 25.36 21.20
C ASN A 705 6.20 24.08 21.81
N SER A 706 6.48 23.06 20.99
CA SER A 706 6.99 21.80 21.47
C SER A 706 8.39 21.92 22.07
N PRO A 707 8.70 21.08 23.07
CA PRO A 707 10.00 21.08 23.73
C PRO A 707 11.12 20.73 22.74
N THR A 708 12.19 21.52 22.76
CA THR A 708 13.40 21.26 21.96
C THR A 708 14.55 20.70 22.81
N LYS A 709 14.36 20.60 24.12
CA LYS A 709 15.31 20.04 25.08
C LYS A 709 14.69 18.89 25.84
N PHE A 710 15.45 17.81 25.99
CA PHE A 710 15.02 16.62 26.73
C PHE A 710 16.23 15.83 27.22
N GLN A 711 15.98 14.95 28.19
CA GLN A 711 16.98 14.06 28.74
C GLN A 711 16.74 12.64 28.22
N LEU A 712 17.79 12.03 27.69
CA LEU A 712 17.82 10.64 27.23
C LEU A 712 18.66 9.82 28.22
N THR A 713 18.03 8.84 28.84
CA THR A 713 18.74 7.89 29.72
C THR A 713 18.87 6.56 29.00
N LEU A 714 20.09 6.07 28.87
CA LEU A 714 20.46 4.81 28.22
C LEU A 714 20.86 3.76 29.25
N TYR A 715 20.34 2.55 29.13
CA TYR A 715 20.67 1.40 29.97
C TYR A 715 21.48 0.39 29.16
N TRP A 716 22.72 0.15 29.57
CA TRP A 716 23.66 -0.70 28.82
C TRP A 716 23.39 -2.18 29.02
N SER A 717 23.74 -2.97 28.01
CA SER A 717 23.69 -4.42 28.09
C SER A 717 24.68 -4.99 29.10
N SER A 718 24.22 -5.97 29.87
CA SER A 718 25.06 -6.74 30.81
C SER A 718 25.94 -7.77 30.10
N SER A 719 25.60 -8.13 28.87
CA SER A 719 26.40 -8.97 27.98
C SER A 719 27.52 -8.15 27.35
N LYS A 720 28.79 -8.59 27.50
CA LYS A 720 29.92 -8.04 26.73
C LYS A 720 29.59 -8.08 25.23
N PRO A 721 29.99 -7.06 24.44
CA PRO A 721 29.79 -7.09 23.00
C PRO A 721 30.40 -8.37 22.43
N SER A 722 29.61 -9.14 21.67
CA SER A 722 30.13 -10.31 20.97
C SER A 722 31.19 -9.83 19.97
N GLU A 723 32.29 -10.56 19.82
CA GLU A 723 33.42 -10.28 18.92
C GLU A 723 33.05 -10.18 17.41
N ARG A 724 31.77 -10.09 17.04
CA ARG A 724 31.33 -10.05 15.64
C ARG A 724 31.61 -8.74 14.91
N GLU A 725 31.93 -7.64 15.59
CA GLU A 725 32.03 -6.32 14.94
C GLU A 725 33.42 -5.70 14.84
N ALA A 726 34.47 -6.40 15.29
CA ALA A 726 35.85 -5.90 15.10
C ALA A 726 36.34 -5.95 13.64
N LYS A 727 35.50 -6.26 12.64
CA LYS A 727 35.93 -6.52 11.26
C LYS A 727 35.34 -5.67 10.14
N GLN A 728 34.48 -4.66 10.39
CA GLN A 728 33.88 -3.95 9.23
C GLN A 728 33.65 -2.43 9.29
N ALA A 729 34.16 -1.67 10.26
CA ALA A 729 34.19 -0.20 10.13
C ALA A 729 35.45 0.38 10.76
N ALA A 730 36.10 1.31 10.05
CA ALA A 730 37.32 2.00 10.48
C ALA A 730 37.09 3.11 11.52
N ASP A 731 35.85 3.25 12.01
CA ASP A 731 35.43 4.25 13.00
C ASP A 731 34.75 3.56 14.19
N ALA A 732 34.99 4.06 15.40
CA ALA A 732 34.33 3.58 16.62
C ALA A 732 32.79 3.59 16.45
N PRO A 733 32.08 2.56 16.94
CA PRO A 733 30.63 2.46 16.75
C PRO A 733 29.90 3.68 17.35
N LEU A 734 28.86 4.13 16.65
CA LEU A 734 27.98 5.20 17.11
C LEU A 734 26.96 4.62 18.11
N LEU A 735 26.75 5.32 19.22
CA LEU A 735 25.78 4.96 20.26
C LEU A 735 24.41 5.55 19.96
N VAL A 736 24.38 6.84 19.63
CA VAL A 736 23.17 7.59 19.30
C VAL A 736 23.40 8.38 18.02
N LYS A 737 22.43 8.40 17.12
CA LYS A 737 22.40 9.27 15.95
C LYS A 737 21.21 10.22 16.07
N LEU A 738 21.38 11.49 15.76
CA LEU A 738 20.31 12.49 15.81
C LEU A 738 20.28 13.26 14.50
N ARG A 739 19.09 13.31 13.91
CA ARG A 739 18.71 14.22 12.83
C ARG A 739 17.76 15.26 13.38
N THR A 740 18.02 16.53 13.09
CA THR A 740 17.08 17.63 13.36
C THR A 740 16.76 18.37 12.07
N ASP A 741 15.50 18.77 11.93
CA ASP A 741 14.95 19.27 10.68
C ASP A 741 14.36 20.67 10.86
N VAL A 742 15.00 21.65 10.22
CA VAL A 742 14.65 23.06 10.39
C VAL A 742 13.78 23.51 9.23
N ASN A 743 12.63 24.11 9.54
CA ASN A 743 11.69 24.66 8.56
C ASN A 743 12.24 25.93 7.89
N ARG A 744 13.26 25.77 7.05
CA ARG A 744 13.93 26.84 6.30
C ARG A 744 14.46 26.31 4.97
N VAL A 745 14.18 27.05 3.90
CA VAL A 745 14.80 26.84 2.59
C VAL A 745 16.06 27.69 2.49
N THR A 746 17.21 27.06 2.31
CA THR A 746 18.47 27.80 2.10
C THR A 746 18.56 28.28 0.65
N PRO A 747 19.32 29.36 0.35
CA PRO A 747 19.42 29.89 -1.01
C PRO A 747 19.83 28.85 -2.07
N GLN A 748 20.70 27.92 -1.70
CA GLN A 748 21.19 26.85 -2.57
C GLN A 748 20.09 25.84 -2.92
N VAL A 749 19.31 25.40 -1.92
CA VAL A 749 18.16 24.52 -2.16
C VAL A 749 17.15 25.24 -3.05
N ALA A 750 16.84 26.51 -2.76
CA ALA A 750 15.92 27.30 -3.59
C ALA A 750 16.36 27.33 -5.05
N ARG A 751 17.66 27.60 -5.31
CA ARG A 751 18.23 27.59 -6.68
C ARG A 751 18.14 26.21 -7.35
N VAL A 752 18.44 25.13 -6.63
CA VAL A 752 18.36 23.78 -7.18
C VAL A 752 16.91 23.44 -7.53
N VAL A 753 15.97 23.71 -6.62
CA VAL A 753 14.55 23.43 -6.82
C VAL A 753 13.96 24.24 -7.98
N GLU A 754 14.38 25.50 -8.16
CA GLU A 754 13.96 26.34 -9.28
C GLU A 754 14.47 25.83 -10.64
N LYS A 755 15.67 25.25 -10.67
CA LYS A 755 16.31 24.71 -11.88
C LYS A 755 15.92 23.28 -12.21
N LEU A 756 15.20 22.58 -11.32
CA LEU A 756 14.77 21.22 -11.59
C LEU A 756 13.84 21.18 -12.82
N PRO A 757 13.93 20.13 -13.67
CA PRO A 757 13.01 19.97 -14.79
C PRO A 757 11.55 19.95 -14.32
N ARG A 758 10.63 20.48 -15.13
CA ARG A 758 9.20 20.58 -14.76
C ARG A 758 8.49 19.25 -14.50
N TRP A 759 9.04 18.16 -15.04
CA TRP A 759 8.57 16.78 -14.80
C TRP A 759 9.17 16.17 -13.53
N CYS A 760 9.92 16.93 -12.72
CA CYS A 760 10.37 16.60 -11.37
C CYS A 760 9.55 17.37 -10.33
N THR A 761 9.31 16.75 -9.18
CA THR A 761 8.64 17.40 -8.05
C THR A 761 9.36 17.06 -6.74
N PRO A 762 9.48 18.02 -5.81
CA PRO A 762 9.82 17.71 -4.43
C PRO A 762 8.87 16.65 -3.86
N PHE A 763 9.43 15.69 -3.12
CA PHE A 763 8.68 14.69 -2.37
C PHE A 763 8.47 15.16 -0.93
N GLY A 764 7.27 14.94 -0.40
CA GLY A 764 6.93 15.38 0.95
C GLY A 764 7.36 14.42 2.05
N LYS A 765 7.11 13.12 1.88
CA LYS A 765 7.14 12.14 3.00
C LYS A 765 8.52 11.52 3.24
N SER A 766 9.59 12.24 2.89
CA SER A 766 10.90 11.90 3.44
C SER A 766 10.85 12.28 4.92
N THR A 767 11.45 11.49 5.81
CA THR A 767 11.45 11.72 7.27
C THR A 767 12.04 13.07 7.72
N SER A 768 12.43 13.92 6.77
CA SER A 768 12.32 15.36 6.92
C SER A 768 11.57 15.94 5.73
N PRO A 769 10.46 16.64 5.99
CA PRO A 769 9.75 17.39 4.98
C PRO A 769 10.45 18.73 4.69
N TYR A 770 11.61 18.98 5.33
CA TYR A 770 12.32 20.24 5.26
C TYR A 770 13.67 20.12 4.58
N THR A 771 14.03 21.23 3.95
CA THR A 771 15.17 21.32 3.05
C THR A 771 16.49 21.58 3.77
N LEU A 772 16.50 21.69 5.10
CA LEU A 772 17.70 21.86 5.93
C LEU A 772 17.68 20.86 7.10
N ALA A 773 18.67 19.98 7.12
CA ALA A 773 18.83 18.95 8.14
C ALA A 773 20.22 19.00 8.77
N PHE A 774 20.29 18.88 10.09
CA PHE A 774 21.53 18.69 10.83
C PHE A 774 21.65 17.25 11.31
N LEU A 775 22.81 16.66 11.13
CA LEU A 775 23.15 15.31 11.58
C LEU A 775 24.24 15.40 12.65
N THR A 776 24.00 14.81 13.81
CA THR A 776 24.96 14.70 14.90
C THR A 776 24.91 13.30 15.52
N ALA A 777 25.95 12.90 16.24
CA ALA A 777 26.00 11.59 16.86
C ALA A 777 26.80 11.59 18.16
N LEU A 778 26.50 10.62 19.02
CA LEU A 778 27.27 10.28 20.21
C LEU A 778 28.00 8.96 19.95
N ARG A 779 29.30 8.89 20.27
CA ARG A 779 30.15 7.70 20.08
C ARG A 779 30.13 6.80 21.31
N VAL A 780 30.54 5.53 21.15
CA VAL A 780 30.62 4.54 22.23
C VAL A 780 31.77 4.79 23.22
N ASP A 781 32.87 5.42 22.77
CA ASP A 781 33.97 5.87 23.63
C ASP A 781 33.54 7.15 24.38
N ILE A 782 32.71 6.97 25.41
CA ILE A 782 32.26 8.00 26.36
C ILE A 782 33.20 8.04 27.56
#